data_AF-A0A660VHT6-F1
#
_entry.id   AF-A0A660VHT6-F1
#
_cell.length_a   1.000
_cell.length_b   1.000
_cell.length_c   1.000
_cell.angle_alpha   90.00
_cell.angle_beta   90.00
_cell.angle_gamma   90.00
#
_symmetry.space_group_name_H-M   'P 1'
#
loop_
_entity.id
_entity.type
_entity.pdbx_description
1 polymer ?
#
loop_
_entity_poly.entity_id
_entity_poly.type
_entity_poly.pdbx_seq_one_letter_code
_entity_poly.pdbx_strand_id
1 'polypeptide(L)'
;MEGRLTRFAALAVSLLPAFCAAGEVTVLVDVGKWVVRGKPAVPVRGVWVGLPQNAKEKTLTLEAEAASVRWGYVAKAKVMRCGDKVEGVRWRAGADGLHPMAWAELMSVGKVGGVKVALVRVFGARVNATGYGMLAGSVKLHLRFEDGDVEGGAPPRFVPLLANPDIVRNYRFVKAAGSVDVVVIAPQAVIDAAALNDWLNYRKAQGFTVEVTSIESIDATYGGSELAEKIRAFLKSKHSQGAFCALLVGNPDPDDNTDSQDGVGSVPMKMCWPRKYDPPSNGVSNPDLFRQASTDFYYADLTGNWDKDGDGFYGEGYTHKRSENGDLDGIDFLAEMIVGRIPFDDPDDVREYLQRVMDYEKAGYGYVFGGGGALAWRHQALIGCGDYLDAITPPHIYGEYLRESVFEPRGWATKRAYRTGDASLRDFYCTFNAFAYEWSNGYGVVAWLTHGQERSADGVFDAFYCYLLPQDKGAFVVAAACENGTPEDPYGLYAEALRNGVLAFYGFSRVMWYVPGWEQLKDGGGMSLCAVLLKHILGGEFAGQALVNSVWWYIQEGGGFPSDVYNVFSLNLYGDPLVRVMWLDMMPLSLSKARKGRHYSQRLQMIGGYMPASFSLTKGALPPGLQLSQDGLIDGTPLHSGSWSFVVQVKDSTGAVSSRRYTLKVKEEPSGCLYMRTPDGTGLWALAFLFVLLLVRRRRCCSSTASITT
;
A
#
# COMPACT_ATOMS: atom_id res chain seq x y z
N MET A 1 39.54 5.11 -35.23
CA MET A 1 40.14 4.11 -34.29
C MET A 1 39.80 4.54 -32.86
N GLU A 2 38.52 4.50 -32.48
CA GLU A 2 37.93 5.29 -31.38
C GLU A 2 37.40 4.40 -30.23
N GLY A 3 37.58 4.81 -28.96
CA GLY A 3 37.06 4.10 -27.77
C GLY A 3 36.84 5.03 -26.56
N ARG A 4 35.68 4.88 -25.89
CA ARG A 4 35.02 5.81 -24.91
C ARG A 4 35.37 5.59 -23.43
N LEU A 5 35.13 6.64 -22.63
CA LEU A 5 35.33 6.86 -21.17
C LEU A 5 34.12 6.49 -20.25
N THR A 6 33.99 7.12 -19.04
CA THR A 6 33.08 7.17 -17.81
C THR A 6 31.82 8.08 -17.59
N ARG A 7 30.72 7.67 -16.89
CA ARG A 7 30.04 8.46 -15.78
C ARG A 7 28.74 7.83 -15.17
N PHE A 8 28.46 8.30 -13.95
CA PHE A 8 27.59 7.84 -12.85
C PHE A 8 26.28 8.64 -12.66
N ALA A 9 25.35 8.00 -11.91
CA ALA A 9 24.30 8.49 -10.99
C ALA A 9 23.15 9.40 -11.47
N ALA A 10 21.92 9.00 -11.14
CA ALA A 10 20.86 9.92 -10.74
C ALA A 10 20.00 9.32 -9.59
N LEU A 11 20.39 9.60 -8.34
CA LEU A 11 19.42 10.18 -7.40
C LEU A 11 18.88 11.45 -8.09
N ALA A 12 17.67 11.91 -7.79
CA ALA A 12 17.44 13.35 -7.83
C ALA A 12 18.30 14.03 -6.74
N VAL A 13 19.61 14.04 -6.95
CA VAL A 13 20.51 15.08 -6.49
C VAL A 13 20.17 16.23 -7.42
N SER A 14 19.66 17.33 -6.90
CA SER A 14 19.74 18.59 -7.64
C SER A 14 21.23 18.93 -7.81
N LEU A 15 21.84 18.48 -8.91
CA LEU A 15 23.04 19.11 -9.45
C LEU A 15 22.56 20.39 -10.11
N LEU A 16 22.41 21.44 -9.31
CA LEU A 16 22.60 22.78 -9.84
C LEU A 16 23.99 22.81 -10.46
N PRO A 17 24.17 23.33 -11.68
CA PRO A 17 25.50 23.66 -12.19
C PRO A 17 26.04 24.80 -11.33
N ALA A 18 26.67 24.45 -10.21
CA ALA A 18 27.38 25.35 -9.34
C ALA A 18 28.78 24.75 -9.13
N PHE A 19 29.72 25.18 -9.97
CA PHE A 19 31.18 25.14 -9.80
C PHE A 19 31.77 23.92 -9.03
N CYS A 20 32.23 22.87 -9.73
CA CYS A 20 33.20 21.94 -9.15
C CYS A 20 34.57 22.63 -9.04
N ALA A 21 35.10 22.77 -7.82
CA ALA A 21 36.53 23.05 -7.63
C ALA A 21 37.35 21.80 -8.00
N ALA A 22 38.61 21.98 -8.42
CA ALA A 22 39.53 20.87 -8.66
C ALA A 22 39.72 20.00 -7.39
N GLY A 23 39.85 18.68 -7.54
CA GLY A 23 40.12 17.75 -6.43
C GLY A 23 38.93 17.37 -5.53
N GLU A 24 37.67 17.65 -5.90
CA GLU A 24 36.50 17.31 -5.08
C GLU A 24 35.25 16.89 -5.87
N VAL A 25 34.57 15.84 -5.41
CA VAL A 25 33.24 15.41 -5.88
C VAL A 25 32.24 15.54 -4.73
N THR A 26 31.19 16.32 -4.95
CA THR A 26 30.10 16.53 -3.98
C THR A 26 28.83 15.82 -4.42
N VAL A 27 28.20 15.03 -3.54
CA VAL A 27 26.96 14.30 -3.81
C VAL A 27 25.96 14.51 -2.68
N LEU A 28 24.74 14.93 -2.98
CA LEU A 28 23.67 15.05 -1.98
C LEU A 28 22.81 13.78 -1.96
N VAL A 29 22.69 13.11 -0.83
CA VAL A 29 21.88 11.91 -0.67
C VAL A 29 20.64 12.26 0.16
N ASP A 30 19.45 12.21 -0.45
CA ASP A 30 18.20 12.35 0.29
C ASP A 30 17.94 11.09 1.12
N VAL A 31 17.96 11.26 2.44
CA VAL A 31 17.78 10.20 3.43
C VAL A 31 16.50 10.37 4.24
N GLY A 32 15.75 11.45 4.02
CA GLY A 32 14.59 11.83 4.81
C GLY A 32 13.41 10.86 4.71
N LYS A 33 13.41 9.99 3.69
CA LYS A 33 12.40 8.96 3.44
C LYS A 33 12.86 7.53 3.76
N TRP A 34 14.05 7.35 4.34
CA TRP A 34 14.63 6.02 4.53
C TRP A 34 14.09 5.31 5.77
N VAL A 35 13.91 3.99 5.66
CA VAL A 35 13.40 3.14 6.75
C VAL A 35 14.56 2.66 7.64
N VAL A 36 14.32 2.68 8.95
CA VAL A 36 15.30 2.38 10.01
C VAL A 36 15.47 0.86 10.22
N ARG A 37 16.71 0.31 10.21
CA ARG A 37 16.98 -1.12 10.53
C ARG A 37 18.22 -1.28 11.44
N GLY A 38 18.30 -2.35 12.26
CA GLY A 38 19.47 -2.66 13.15
C GLY A 38 19.30 -2.32 14.65
N LYS A 39 20.34 -2.53 15.47
CA LYS A 39 20.40 -2.09 16.90
C LYS A 39 21.73 -1.33 17.16
N PRO A 40 21.71 0.00 17.42
CA PRO A 40 20.54 0.88 17.38
C PRO A 40 19.97 0.89 15.96
N ALA A 41 18.66 1.01 15.85
CA ALA A 41 18.04 1.11 14.55
C ALA A 41 18.42 2.49 13.99
N VAL A 42 19.17 2.54 12.88
CA VAL A 42 19.43 3.75 12.11
C VAL A 42 19.12 3.48 10.64
N PRO A 43 18.49 4.40 9.88
CA PRO A 43 18.36 4.24 8.43
C PRO A 43 19.77 4.17 7.83
N VAL A 44 20.06 3.13 7.05
CA VAL A 44 21.35 2.97 6.39
C VAL A 44 21.16 2.39 5.00
N ARG A 45 21.89 2.92 4.01
CA ARG A 45 22.02 2.31 2.68
C ARG A 45 23.46 2.46 2.17
N GLY A 46 23.85 1.56 1.27
CA GLY A 46 25.03 1.74 0.43
C GLY A 46 24.69 2.64 -0.75
N VAL A 47 25.59 3.57 -1.07
CA VAL A 47 25.52 4.49 -2.19
C VAL A 47 26.83 4.38 -2.97
N TRP A 48 26.73 4.16 -4.28
CA TRP A 48 27.90 4.16 -5.15
C TRP A 48 28.13 5.57 -5.72
N VAL A 49 29.33 6.11 -5.54
CA VAL A 49 29.74 7.44 -6.01
C VAL A 49 30.78 7.28 -7.11
N GLY A 50 30.56 7.94 -8.25
CA GLY A 50 31.51 7.95 -9.35
C GLY A 50 32.67 8.88 -9.10
N LEU A 51 33.88 8.43 -9.40
CA LEU A 51 35.10 9.22 -9.29
C LEU A 51 35.68 9.54 -10.69
N PRO A 52 36.37 10.68 -10.86
CA PRO A 52 37.16 10.95 -12.06
C PRO A 52 38.23 9.88 -12.26
N GLN A 53 38.55 9.55 -13.53
CA GLN A 53 39.55 8.52 -13.83
C GLN A 53 40.96 8.89 -13.35
N ASN A 54 41.29 10.18 -13.31
CA ASN A 54 42.55 10.69 -12.81
C ASN A 54 42.61 10.77 -11.27
N ALA A 55 41.52 10.49 -10.55
CA ALA A 55 41.53 10.50 -9.09
C ALA A 55 42.48 9.42 -8.54
N LYS A 56 43.43 9.82 -7.67
CA LYS A 56 44.30 8.90 -6.94
C LYS A 56 43.51 8.24 -5.80
N GLU A 57 43.16 6.97 -5.98
CA GLU A 57 42.32 6.21 -5.03
C GLU A 57 42.89 6.17 -3.61
N LYS A 58 44.23 6.19 -3.47
CA LYS A 58 44.93 6.19 -2.18
C LYS A 58 44.86 7.52 -1.42
N THR A 59 44.51 8.61 -2.08
CA THR A 59 44.39 9.94 -1.46
C THR A 59 42.94 10.35 -1.25
N LEU A 60 41.99 9.43 -1.54
CA LEU A 60 40.57 9.69 -1.39
C LEU A 60 40.19 9.80 0.10
N THR A 61 39.55 10.91 0.44
CA THR A 61 38.99 11.19 1.75
C THR A 61 37.50 11.47 1.62
N LEU A 62 36.73 11.07 2.62
CA LEU A 62 35.29 11.29 2.68
C LEU A 62 34.97 12.18 3.89
N GLU A 63 34.41 13.35 3.60
CA GLU A 63 33.71 14.18 4.58
C GLU A 63 32.21 14.10 4.29
N ALA A 64 31.38 14.10 5.33
CA ALA A 64 29.94 14.02 5.16
C ALA A 64 29.23 14.94 6.16
N GLU A 65 28.40 15.83 5.64
CA GLU A 65 27.62 16.78 6.42
C GLU A 65 26.12 16.53 6.21
N ALA A 66 25.35 16.58 7.29
CA ALA A 66 23.90 16.41 7.21
C ALA A 66 23.19 17.76 7.12
N ALA A 67 22.26 17.90 6.19
CA ALA A 67 21.42 19.07 6.05
C ALA A 67 20.05 18.84 6.72
N SER A 68 19.53 19.89 7.37
CA SER A 68 18.25 19.88 8.10
C SER A 68 18.14 18.73 9.11
N VAL A 69 19.03 18.77 10.11
CA VAL A 69 19.07 17.76 11.16
C VAL A 69 18.00 18.03 12.22
N ARG A 70 17.23 16.99 12.55
CA ARG A 70 16.28 17.05 13.68
C ARG A 70 16.70 16.08 14.77
N TRP A 71 16.61 16.53 16.01
CA TRP A 71 16.82 15.68 17.18
C TRP A 71 15.54 14.92 17.52
N GLY A 72 15.65 13.62 17.75
CA GLY A 72 14.48 12.78 17.98
C GLY A 72 14.82 11.39 18.49
N TYR A 73 13.78 10.70 18.93
CA TYR A 73 13.83 9.31 19.34
C TYR A 73 13.68 8.41 18.11
N VAL A 74 14.70 7.61 17.83
CA VAL A 74 14.65 6.53 16.85
C VAL A 74 14.30 5.25 17.60
N ALA A 75 13.11 4.71 17.28
CA ALA A 75 12.46 3.69 18.08
C ALA A 75 13.33 2.47 18.41
N LYS A 76 13.16 1.88 19.60
CA LYS A 76 13.58 0.50 19.85
C LYS A 76 12.83 -0.42 18.87
N ALA A 77 13.56 -1.11 18.00
CA ALA A 77 12.95 -2.08 17.10
C ALA A 77 12.35 -3.27 17.86
N LYS A 78 11.14 -3.67 17.46
CA LYS A 78 10.70 -5.07 17.48
C LYS A 78 10.73 -5.57 16.04
N VAL A 79 11.89 -6.09 15.62
CA VAL A 79 11.96 -7.20 14.66
C VAL A 79 13.06 -8.13 15.17
N MET A 80 12.67 -9.36 15.49
CA MET A 80 13.55 -10.49 15.74
C MET A 80 13.38 -11.47 14.58
N ARG A 81 14.45 -12.16 14.20
CA ARG A 81 14.36 -13.46 13.53
C ARG A 81 13.66 -14.43 14.48
N CYS A 82 12.87 -15.36 13.96
CA CYS A 82 12.40 -16.48 14.77
C CYS A 82 13.62 -17.38 15.08
N GLY A 83 14.09 -17.39 16.34
CA GLY A 83 15.01 -18.41 16.86
C GLY A 83 16.30 -17.97 17.58
N ASP A 84 16.82 -16.74 17.39
CA ASP A 84 18.15 -16.42 17.94
C ASP A 84 18.11 -15.84 19.37
N LYS A 85 18.87 -16.46 20.30
CA LYS A 85 19.29 -15.82 21.56
C LYS A 85 20.33 -14.74 21.26
N VAL A 86 20.19 -13.58 21.89
CA VAL A 86 21.08 -12.42 21.70
C VAL A 86 22.43 -12.64 22.39
N GLU A 87 23.51 -12.73 21.62
CA GLU A 87 24.86 -12.44 22.10
C GLU A 87 25.18 -10.94 21.91
N GLY A 88 25.77 -10.32 22.93
CA GLY A 88 25.86 -8.86 23.08
C GLY A 88 26.92 -8.20 22.19
N VAL A 89 26.48 -7.49 21.14
CA VAL A 89 27.34 -6.57 20.37
C VAL A 89 27.58 -5.28 21.18
N ARG A 90 28.85 -4.93 21.42
CA ARG A 90 29.26 -3.68 22.11
C ARG A 90 29.25 -2.48 21.15
N TRP A 91 28.71 -1.37 21.64
CA TRP A 91 28.48 -0.11 20.93
C TRP A 91 29.78 0.72 20.84
N ARG A 92 30.11 1.26 19.66
CA ARG A 92 31.18 2.27 19.48
C ARG A 92 30.56 3.59 19.03
N ALA A 93 30.53 4.58 19.92
CA ALA A 93 29.99 5.92 19.67
C ALA A 93 31.12 6.90 19.32
N GLY A 94 30.78 7.97 18.59
CA GLY A 94 31.71 9.06 18.30
C GLY A 94 32.03 9.91 19.53
N ALA A 95 32.90 10.91 19.38
CA ALA A 95 33.24 11.83 20.47
C ALA A 95 32.01 12.61 21.00
N ASP A 96 30.96 12.74 20.19
CA ASP A 96 29.66 13.32 20.55
C ASP A 96 28.70 12.32 21.23
N GLY A 97 29.15 11.08 21.47
CA GLY A 97 28.36 10.04 22.14
C GLY A 97 27.26 9.43 21.26
N LEU A 98 27.22 9.74 19.96
CA LEU A 98 26.24 9.21 19.00
C LEU A 98 26.84 8.11 18.11
N HIS A 99 26.02 7.13 17.76
CA HIS A 99 26.33 6.02 16.84
C HIS A 99 25.40 6.06 15.62
N PRO A 100 25.89 5.94 14.38
CA PRO A 100 27.30 5.78 14.01
C PRO A 100 28.14 7.04 14.26
N MET A 101 29.47 6.90 14.24
CA MET A 101 30.40 8.00 14.56
C MET A 101 30.39 9.15 13.55
N ALA A 102 29.87 8.92 12.33
CA ALA A 102 29.76 9.89 11.26
C ALA A 102 28.47 9.65 10.43
N TRP A 103 28.09 10.61 9.59
CA TRP A 103 26.92 10.51 8.70
C TRP A 103 27.13 9.61 7.48
N ALA A 104 28.38 9.32 7.13
CA ALA A 104 28.74 8.35 6.12
C ALA A 104 30.12 7.74 6.41
N GLU A 105 30.36 6.56 5.86
CA GLU A 105 31.60 5.80 5.97
C GLU A 105 32.01 5.32 4.57
N LEU A 106 33.26 5.60 4.17
CA LEU A 106 33.82 5.07 2.94
C LEU A 106 34.13 3.58 3.14
N MET A 107 33.46 2.72 2.39
CA MET A 107 33.55 1.26 2.56
C MET A 107 34.66 0.65 1.71
N SER A 108 34.72 1.05 0.44
CA SER A 108 35.71 0.55 -0.52
C SER A 108 35.80 1.47 -1.72
N VAL A 109 36.94 1.47 -2.39
CA VAL A 109 37.16 2.13 -3.68
C VAL A 109 37.56 1.07 -4.69
N GLY A 110 37.01 1.12 -5.89
CA GLY A 110 37.29 0.12 -6.92
C GLY A 110 36.79 0.54 -8.28
N LYS A 111 36.55 -0.44 -9.16
CA LYS A 111 36.02 -0.21 -10.50
C LYS A 111 34.81 -1.09 -10.77
N VAL A 112 33.81 -0.52 -11.44
CA VAL A 112 32.63 -1.24 -11.96
C VAL A 112 32.50 -0.87 -13.43
N GLY A 113 32.61 -1.86 -14.32
CA GLY A 113 32.47 -1.64 -15.77
C GLY A 113 33.35 -0.52 -16.34
N GLY A 114 34.65 -0.50 -15.99
CA GLY A 114 35.61 0.52 -16.45
C GLY A 114 35.54 1.87 -15.71
N VAL A 115 34.52 2.12 -14.90
CA VAL A 115 34.33 3.36 -14.15
C VAL A 115 34.91 3.23 -12.74
N LYS A 116 35.69 4.22 -12.27
CA LYS A 116 36.15 4.27 -10.87
C LYS A 116 35.01 4.68 -9.95
N VAL A 117 34.86 3.95 -8.85
CA VAL A 117 33.72 4.04 -7.95
C VAL A 117 34.19 4.03 -6.50
N ALA A 118 33.51 4.78 -5.66
CA ALA A 118 33.58 4.67 -4.20
C ALA A 118 32.24 4.13 -3.69
N LEU A 119 32.28 3.02 -2.95
CA LEU A 119 31.13 2.56 -2.18
C LEU A 119 31.12 3.30 -0.85
N VAL A 120 30.08 4.08 -0.63
CA VAL A 120 29.88 4.86 0.59
C VAL A 120 28.65 4.33 1.32
N ARG A 121 28.81 3.97 2.59
CA ARG A 121 27.69 3.65 3.47
C ARG A 121 27.19 4.95 4.08
N VAL A 122 25.93 5.31 3.82
CA VAL A 122 25.32 6.56 4.31
C VAL A 122 24.30 6.24 5.40
N PHE A 123 24.32 7.02 6.46
CA PHE A 123 23.45 6.86 7.62
C PHE A 123 22.46 8.03 7.67
N GLY A 124 21.16 7.73 7.69
CA GLY A 124 20.10 8.73 7.83
C GLY A 124 19.89 9.20 9.27
N ALA A 125 20.52 8.53 10.24
CA ALA A 125 20.46 8.91 11.65
C ALA A 125 21.74 8.55 12.42
N ARG A 126 22.01 9.30 13.49
CA ARG A 126 23.07 9.04 14.48
C ARG A 126 22.48 9.15 15.87
N VAL A 127 22.51 8.07 16.64
CA VAL A 127 21.81 7.94 17.93
C VAL A 127 22.67 7.34 19.03
N ASN A 128 22.42 7.73 20.27
CA ASN A 128 23.08 7.12 21.42
C ASN A 128 22.44 5.77 21.81
N ALA A 129 22.98 5.13 22.85
CA ALA A 129 22.52 3.83 23.36
C ALA A 129 21.04 3.78 23.79
N THR A 130 20.39 4.93 23.99
CA THR A 130 18.98 5.02 24.38
C THR A 130 18.03 5.15 23.18
N GLY A 131 18.56 5.28 21.96
CA GLY A 131 17.79 5.50 20.73
C GLY A 131 17.51 6.98 20.45
N TYR A 132 18.01 7.91 21.28
CA TYR A 132 17.90 9.34 21.01
C TYR A 132 19.08 9.83 20.19
N GLY A 133 18.81 10.67 19.19
CA GLY A 133 19.85 11.35 18.45
C GLY A 133 19.35 12.14 17.26
N MET A 134 20.22 12.28 16.27
CA MET A 134 20.06 13.15 15.12
C MET A 134 19.52 12.35 13.93
N LEU A 135 18.53 12.89 13.23
CA LEU A 135 18.02 12.40 11.95
C LEU A 135 18.31 13.46 10.88
N ALA A 136 18.90 13.05 9.75
CA ALA A 136 19.19 13.94 8.63
C ALA A 136 18.03 13.99 7.64
N GLY A 137 17.76 15.15 7.05
CA GLY A 137 16.88 15.25 5.86
C GLY A 137 17.62 14.83 4.60
N SER A 138 18.89 15.24 4.48
CA SER A 138 19.81 14.78 3.44
C SER A 138 21.22 14.73 4.00
N VAL A 139 22.08 13.87 3.45
CA VAL A 139 23.51 13.83 3.75
C VAL A 139 24.29 14.22 2.52
N LYS A 140 25.07 15.28 2.62
CA LYS A 140 25.97 15.75 1.57
C LYS A 140 27.35 15.13 1.78
N LEU A 141 27.81 14.43 0.76
CA LEU A 141 29.09 13.74 0.73
C LEU A 141 30.09 14.59 -0.03
N HIS A 142 31.27 14.78 0.54
CA HIS A 142 32.40 15.50 -0.01
C HIS A 142 33.56 14.51 -0.14
N LEU A 143 33.77 14.03 -1.36
CA LEU A 143 34.85 13.10 -1.67
C LEU A 143 36.01 13.89 -2.27
N ARG A 144 37.07 14.09 -1.48
CA ARG A 144 38.27 14.83 -1.91
C ARG A 144 39.39 13.88 -2.26
N PHE A 145 40.12 14.20 -3.31
CA PHE A 145 41.23 13.39 -3.81
C PHE A 145 42.26 14.29 -4.48
N GLU A 146 43.51 13.84 -4.50
CA GLU A 146 44.50 14.46 -5.36
C GLU A 146 44.25 14.05 -6.81
N ASP A 147 44.30 15.04 -7.70
CA ASP A 147 44.38 14.79 -9.13
C ASP A 147 45.72 14.08 -9.42
N GLY A 148 45.63 12.95 -10.14
CA GLY A 148 46.75 12.45 -10.92
C GLY A 148 46.96 13.36 -12.13
N ASP A 149 48.16 13.28 -12.72
CA ASP A 149 48.50 14.03 -13.93
C ASP A 149 47.38 13.84 -14.98
N VAL A 150 46.86 14.97 -15.47
CA VAL A 150 45.71 14.99 -16.38
C VAL A 150 46.08 14.26 -17.66
N GLU A 151 45.45 13.14 -17.94
CA GLU A 151 45.32 12.66 -19.32
C GLU A 151 43.86 12.68 -19.75
N GLY A 152 43.64 13.43 -20.83
CA GLY A 152 42.35 13.83 -21.35
C GLY A 152 41.47 12.66 -21.80
N GLY A 153 40.17 12.89 -21.71
CA GLY A 153 39.17 12.00 -22.26
C GLY A 153 37.75 12.48 -21.96
N ALA A 154 36.93 12.61 -23.01
CA ALA A 154 35.51 12.99 -22.96
C ALA A 154 34.66 12.16 -21.96
N PRO A 155 33.49 12.61 -21.46
CA PRO A 155 32.59 11.71 -20.73
C PRO A 155 31.74 10.86 -21.72
N PRO A 156 31.50 9.57 -21.49
CA PRO A 156 30.46 8.73 -22.11
C PRO A 156 29.06 9.07 -21.61
N ARG A 157 28.11 8.49 -22.35
CA ARG A 157 26.71 8.25 -22.00
C ARG A 157 26.54 6.79 -21.51
N PHE A 158 25.63 6.58 -20.54
CA PHE A 158 24.57 5.55 -20.42
C PHE A 158 24.12 5.35 -18.95
N VAL A 159 22.82 5.03 -18.78
CA VAL A 159 21.96 5.01 -17.56
C VAL A 159 22.07 3.69 -16.77
N PRO A 160 21.70 3.67 -15.47
CA PRO A 160 20.81 2.59 -14.98
C PRO A 160 19.73 3.02 -13.94
N LEU A 161 18.56 2.39 -14.08
CA LEU A 161 17.35 2.36 -13.23
C LEU A 161 17.59 1.86 -11.80
N LEU A 162 16.71 2.25 -10.84
CA LEU A 162 16.04 1.29 -9.93
C LEU A 162 14.82 1.87 -9.15
N ALA A 163 13.66 1.27 -9.41
CA ALA A 163 12.58 0.80 -8.51
C ALA A 163 11.76 1.76 -7.61
N ASN A 164 10.59 2.13 -8.16
CA ASN A 164 9.27 2.44 -7.57
C ASN A 164 9.14 2.88 -6.08
N PRO A 165 9.13 4.19 -5.86
CA PRO A 165 8.35 4.87 -4.82
C PRO A 165 7.25 5.81 -5.38
N ASP A 166 7.04 5.85 -6.70
CA ASP A 166 6.51 7.06 -7.36
C ASP A 166 5.06 7.01 -7.86
N ILE A 167 4.28 5.93 -7.67
CA ILE A 167 2.91 5.90 -8.23
C ILE A 167 1.80 6.32 -7.26
N VAL A 168 2.00 6.42 -5.93
CA VAL A 168 0.81 6.38 -5.04
C VAL A 168 0.76 7.28 -3.81
N ARG A 169 1.52 8.35 -3.71
CA ARG A 169 1.18 9.36 -2.69
C ARG A 169 1.23 10.76 -3.26
N ASN A 170 0.12 11.13 -3.89
CA ASN A 170 -0.30 12.50 -4.15
C ASN A 170 0.67 13.36 -4.95
N TYR A 171 0.90 13.01 -6.23
CA TYR A 171 1.48 13.96 -7.17
C TYR A 171 0.55 14.21 -8.37
N ARG A 172 0.01 15.42 -8.41
CA ARG A 172 -0.20 16.11 -9.69
C ARG A 172 1.20 16.46 -10.19
N PHE A 173 1.63 15.88 -11.30
CA PHE A 173 2.70 16.48 -12.09
C PHE A 173 2.27 17.91 -12.43
N VAL A 174 3.23 18.83 -12.48
CA VAL A 174 3.03 20.15 -13.10
C VAL A 174 2.43 19.87 -14.47
N LYS A 175 1.16 20.23 -14.68
CA LYS A 175 0.46 20.05 -15.96
C LYS A 175 1.31 20.69 -17.05
N ALA A 176 2.06 19.88 -17.80
CA ALA A 176 2.50 20.31 -19.12
C ALA A 176 1.19 20.54 -19.90
N ALA A 177 1.08 21.67 -20.59
CA ALA A 177 -0.09 21.92 -21.42
C ALA A 177 -0.28 20.74 -22.39
N GLY A 178 -1.42 20.04 -22.32
CA GLY A 178 -1.72 18.86 -23.14
C GLY A 178 -1.51 17.49 -22.50
N SER A 179 -1.12 17.37 -21.22
CA SER A 179 -0.99 16.06 -20.55
C SER A 179 -2.34 15.37 -20.33
N VAL A 180 -2.42 14.06 -20.58
CA VAL A 180 -3.61 13.22 -20.34
C VAL A 180 -3.45 12.51 -18.99
N ASP A 181 -4.50 12.43 -18.18
CA ASP A 181 -4.48 11.76 -16.88
C ASP A 181 -5.04 10.34 -16.98
N VAL A 182 -6.16 10.19 -17.70
CA VAL A 182 -6.93 8.96 -17.83
C VAL A 182 -7.18 8.66 -19.31
N VAL A 183 -7.00 7.41 -19.70
CA VAL A 183 -7.29 6.93 -21.05
C VAL A 183 -8.42 5.89 -20.98
N VAL A 184 -9.41 6.01 -21.86
CA VAL A 184 -10.48 5.03 -22.03
C VAL A 184 -10.33 4.36 -23.38
N ILE A 185 -10.35 3.04 -23.40
CA ILE A 185 -10.32 2.23 -24.62
C ILE A 185 -11.62 1.46 -24.70
N ALA A 186 -12.36 1.60 -25.80
CA ALA A 186 -13.66 0.97 -26.00
C ALA A 186 -13.92 0.67 -27.49
N PRO A 187 -14.83 -0.24 -27.84
CA PRO A 187 -15.35 -0.37 -29.20
C PRO A 187 -15.96 0.94 -29.71
N GLN A 188 -15.81 1.21 -31.01
CA GLN A 188 -16.39 2.40 -31.64
C GLN A 188 -17.92 2.45 -31.43
N ALA A 189 -18.60 1.29 -31.42
CA ALA A 189 -20.03 1.20 -31.15
C ALA A 189 -20.42 1.74 -29.76
N VAL A 190 -19.62 1.49 -28.71
CA VAL A 190 -19.85 2.00 -27.35
C VAL A 190 -19.67 3.53 -27.32
N ILE A 191 -18.67 4.02 -28.04
CA ILE A 191 -18.35 5.46 -28.14
C ILE A 191 -19.46 6.20 -28.90
N ASP A 192 -19.87 5.68 -30.06
CA ASP A 192 -20.91 6.27 -30.91
C ASP A 192 -22.28 6.27 -30.23
N ALA A 193 -22.57 5.26 -29.42
CA ALA A 193 -23.76 5.18 -28.57
C ALA A 193 -23.71 6.13 -27.35
N ALA A 194 -22.66 6.95 -27.21
CA ALA A 194 -22.47 7.92 -26.15
C ALA A 194 -22.52 7.32 -24.73
N ALA A 195 -22.25 6.02 -24.56
CA ALA A 195 -22.38 5.32 -23.28
C ALA A 195 -21.45 5.87 -22.19
N LEU A 196 -20.34 6.48 -22.58
CA LEU A 196 -19.31 7.02 -21.68
C LEU A 196 -19.55 8.50 -21.28
N ASN A 197 -20.42 9.24 -21.99
CA ASN A 197 -20.42 10.71 -21.98
C ASN A 197 -20.63 11.33 -20.59
N ASP A 198 -21.60 10.82 -19.83
CA ASP A 198 -21.90 11.36 -18.50
C ASP A 198 -20.75 11.12 -17.52
N TRP A 199 -20.14 9.94 -17.57
CA TRP A 199 -18.97 9.61 -16.77
C TRP A 199 -17.76 10.46 -17.16
N LEU A 200 -17.52 10.69 -18.46
CA LEU A 200 -16.45 11.58 -18.93
C LEU A 200 -16.63 13.00 -18.41
N ASN A 201 -17.86 13.53 -18.48
CA ASN A 201 -18.18 14.85 -17.95
C ASN A 201 -17.97 14.90 -16.44
N TYR A 202 -18.36 13.85 -15.73
CA TYR A 202 -18.16 13.72 -14.29
C TYR A 202 -16.67 13.70 -13.90
N ARG A 203 -15.83 12.90 -14.56
CA ARG A 203 -14.38 12.87 -14.33
C ARG A 203 -13.69 14.19 -14.70
N LYS A 204 -14.10 14.83 -15.80
CA LYS A 204 -13.61 16.17 -16.17
C LYS A 204 -13.96 17.22 -15.11
N ALA A 205 -15.17 17.16 -14.53
CA ALA A 205 -15.59 18.04 -13.45
C ALA A 205 -14.75 17.83 -12.16
N GLN A 206 -14.22 16.63 -11.92
CA GLN A 206 -13.26 16.33 -10.85
C GLN A 206 -11.83 16.82 -11.17
N GLY A 207 -11.61 17.36 -12.38
CA GLY A 207 -10.34 17.92 -12.81
C GLY A 207 -9.41 16.95 -13.54
N PHE A 208 -9.89 15.74 -13.88
CA PHE A 208 -9.15 14.81 -14.72
C PHE A 208 -9.18 15.23 -16.19
N THR A 209 -8.04 15.05 -16.85
CA THR A 209 -7.92 15.14 -18.31
C THR A 209 -8.13 13.75 -18.88
N VAL A 210 -9.27 13.51 -19.51
CA VAL A 210 -9.65 12.18 -19.99
C VAL A 210 -9.64 12.14 -21.51
N GLU A 211 -8.96 11.15 -22.08
CA GLU A 211 -8.97 10.83 -23.51
C GLU A 211 -9.71 9.51 -23.75
N VAL A 212 -10.46 9.44 -24.85
CA VAL A 212 -11.17 8.23 -25.28
C VAL A 212 -10.65 7.87 -26.67
N THR A 213 -10.31 6.60 -26.87
CA THR A 213 -9.85 6.07 -28.15
C THR A 213 -10.59 4.77 -28.46
N SER A 214 -10.98 4.59 -29.72
CA SER A 214 -11.62 3.36 -30.16
C SER A 214 -10.62 2.25 -30.39
N ILE A 215 -11.03 1.00 -30.13
CA ILE A 215 -10.17 -0.15 -30.38
C ILE A 215 -9.84 -0.31 -31.86
N GLU A 216 -10.78 0.02 -32.74
CA GLU A 216 -10.62 0.03 -34.19
C GLU A 216 -9.55 1.04 -34.63
N SER A 217 -9.48 2.21 -33.97
CA SER A 217 -8.42 3.18 -34.23
C SER A 217 -7.05 2.67 -33.76
N ILE A 218 -7.00 1.95 -32.63
CA ILE A 218 -5.74 1.37 -32.12
C ILE A 218 -5.25 0.28 -33.07
N ASP A 219 -6.14 -0.63 -33.45
CA ASP A 219 -5.85 -1.77 -34.33
C ASP A 219 -5.30 -1.33 -35.69
N ALA A 220 -5.86 -0.24 -36.23
CA ALA A 220 -5.42 0.34 -37.50
C ALA A 220 -4.10 1.14 -37.41
N THR A 221 -3.71 1.60 -36.22
CA THR A 221 -2.58 2.55 -36.06
C THR A 221 -1.32 1.88 -35.51
N TYR A 222 -1.47 0.95 -34.57
CA TYR A 222 -0.35 0.33 -33.86
C TYR A 222 -0.02 -1.04 -34.48
N GLY A 223 1.28 -1.31 -34.63
CA GLY A 223 1.76 -2.63 -35.06
C GLY A 223 1.75 -3.64 -33.90
N GLY A 224 1.70 -4.93 -34.25
CA GLY A 224 1.64 -6.06 -33.32
C GLY A 224 0.93 -7.24 -33.99
N SER A 225 1.22 -8.47 -33.54
CA SER A 225 0.53 -9.68 -33.99
C SER A 225 -0.89 -9.74 -33.45
N GLU A 226 -1.02 -9.46 -32.15
CA GLU A 226 -2.29 -9.51 -31.43
C GLU A 226 -2.81 -8.11 -31.10
N LEU A 227 -4.12 -8.00 -30.93
CA LEU A 227 -4.76 -6.76 -30.50
C LEU A 227 -4.27 -6.30 -29.11
N ALA A 228 -3.97 -7.25 -28.21
CA ALA A 228 -3.42 -6.96 -26.89
C ALA A 228 -2.07 -6.23 -26.96
N GLU A 229 -1.17 -6.63 -27.86
CA GLU A 229 0.12 -5.95 -28.07
C GLU A 229 -0.08 -4.50 -28.53
N LYS A 230 -1.02 -4.30 -29.46
CA LYS A 230 -1.36 -2.98 -30.02
C LYS A 230 -1.94 -2.05 -28.95
N ILE A 231 -2.84 -2.56 -28.10
CA ILE A 231 -3.36 -1.84 -26.92
C ILE A 231 -2.22 -1.42 -26.01
N ARG A 232 -1.31 -2.34 -25.65
CA ARG A 232 -0.19 -2.02 -24.75
C ARG A 232 0.76 -0.99 -25.38
N ALA A 233 1.03 -1.07 -26.68
CA ALA A 233 1.84 -0.08 -27.39
C ALA A 233 1.21 1.32 -27.35
N PHE A 234 -0.11 1.40 -27.52
CA PHE A 234 -0.85 2.64 -27.35
C PHE A 234 -0.76 3.18 -25.91
N LEU A 235 -0.94 2.32 -24.90
CA LEU A 235 -0.82 2.71 -23.49
C LEU A 235 0.59 3.22 -23.14
N LYS A 236 1.66 2.60 -23.67
CA LYS A 236 3.04 3.12 -23.54
C LYS A 236 3.17 4.55 -24.07
N SER A 237 2.58 4.81 -25.25
CA SER A 237 2.55 6.16 -25.82
C SER A 237 1.82 7.15 -24.92
N LYS A 238 0.68 6.76 -24.33
CA LYS A 238 -0.11 7.64 -23.46
C LYS A 238 0.51 7.86 -22.09
N HIS A 239 1.15 6.83 -21.51
CA HIS A 239 1.91 6.99 -20.28
C HIS A 239 3.06 8.00 -20.45
N SER A 240 3.74 8.00 -21.61
CA SER A 240 4.75 9.04 -21.93
C SER A 240 4.20 10.47 -21.99
N GLN A 241 2.86 10.62 -22.14
CA GLN A 241 2.14 11.90 -22.14
C GLN A 241 1.56 12.24 -20.75
N GLY A 242 1.83 11.41 -19.73
CA GLY A 242 1.42 11.61 -18.34
C GLY A 242 0.25 10.76 -17.87
N ALA A 243 -0.32 9.90 -18.73
CA ALA A 243 -1.46 9.06 -18.34
C ALA A 243 -1.02 8.03 -17.30
N PHE A 244 -1.70 8.00 -16.15
CA PHE A 244 -1.41 7.04 -15.08
C PHE A 244 -2.54 6.02 -14.89
N CYS A 245 -3.64 6.17 -15.63
CA CYS A 245 -4.85 5.38 -15.48
C CYS A 245 -5.43 4.96 -16.84
N ALA A 246 -5.81 3.70 -16.96
CA ALA A 246 -6.53 3.16 -18.11
C ALA A 246 -7.84 2.48 -17.68
N LEU A 247 -8.94 2.82 -18.35
CA LEU A 247 -10.21 2.10 -18.27
C LEU A 247 -10.43 1.35 -19.58
N LEU A 248 -10.48 0.02 -19.50
CA LEU A 248 -10.75 -0.87 -20.62
C LEU A 248 -12.25 -1.20 -20.63
N VAL A 249 -12.92 -1.05 -21.76
CA VAL A 249 -14.36 -1.33 -21.90
C VAL A 249 -14.57 -2.27 -23.06
N GLY A 250 -14.95 -3.52 -22.78
CA GLY A 250 -15.23 -4.52 -23.80
C GLY A 250 -15.00 -5.95 -23.32
N ASN A 251 -15.40 -6.90 -24.15
CA ASN A 251 -15.27 -8.33 -23.87
C ASN A 251 -13.78 -8.67 -23.67
N PRO A 252 -13.40 -9.22 -22.51
CA PRO A 252 -12.01 -9.54 -22.17
C PRO A 252 -11.46 -10.85 -22.72
N ASP A 253 -12.26 -11.63 -23.44
CA ASP A 253 -11.86 -12.93 -23.98
C ASP A 253 -10.46 -12.85 -24.64
N PRO A 254 -9.42 -13.51 -24.06
CA PRO A 254 -8.04 -13.37 -24.50
C PRO A 254 -7.82 -14.09 -25.82
N ASP A 255 -6.76 -13.72 -26.53
CA ASP A 255 -6.28 -14.53 -27.67
C ASP A 255 -5.42 -15.69 -27.14
N ASP A 256 -5.98 -16.91 -27.13
CA ASP A 256 -5.30 -18.15 -26.79
C ASP A 256 -4.72 -18.82 -28.03
N ASN A 257 -3.45 -18.52 -28.29
CA ASN A 257 -2.69 -19.09 -29.40
C ASN A 257 -2.54 -20.63 -29.37
N THR A 258 -2.98 -21.30 -28.29
CA THR A 258 -2.98 -22.77 -28.19
C THR A 258 -4.33 -23.42 -28.55
N ASP A 259 -5.40 -22.64 -28.73
CA ASP A 259 -6.71 -23.12 -29.14
C ASP A 259 -7.12 -22.56 -30.52
N SER A 260 -7.17 -23.46 -31.51
CA SER A 260 -7.59 -23.11 -32.88
C SER A 260 -9.08 -22.72 -33.03
N GLN A 261 -9.90 -22.92 -32.00
CA GLN A 261 -11.32 -22.55 -31.96
C GLN A 261 -11.60 -21.34 -31.06
N ASP A 262 -10.54 -20.66 -30.61
CA ASP A 262 -10.63 -19.53 -29.71
C ASP A 262 -11.43 -18.35 -30.28
N GLY A 263 -12.18 -17.69 -29.39
CA GLY A 263 -12.88 -16.46 -29.68
C GLY A 263 -12.10 -15.29 -29.08
N VAL A 264 -11.83 -14.24 -29.85
CA VAL A 264 -11.13 -13.06 -29.32
C VAL A 264 -12.12 -11.96 -28.97
N GLY A 265 -12.00 -11.44 -27.76
CA GLY A 265 -12.85 -10.38 -27.21
C GLY A 265 -12.62 -9.05 -27.92
N SER A 266 -13.58 -8.11 -27.78
CA SER A 266 -13.48 -6.78 -28.39
C SER A 266 -12.38 -5.92 -27.76
N VAL A 267 -12.02 -6.16 -26.50
CA VAL A 267 -10.84 -5.59 -25.84
C VAL A 267 -10.18 -6.73 -25.06
N PRO A 268 -9.40 -7.60 -25.73
CA PRO A 268 -8.94 -8.85 -25.14
C PRO A 268 -8.02 -8.60 -23.94
N MET A 269 -7.96 -9.54 -23.00
CA MET A 269 -6.86 -9.63 -22.04
C MET A 269 -5.65 -10.26 -22.73
N LYS A 270 -4.44 -10.09 -22.17
CA LYS A 270 -3.28 -10.84 -22.69
C LYS A 270 -3.25 -12.23 -22.07
N MET A 271 -3.21 -13.27 -22.91
CA MET A 271 -2.87 -14.62 -22.46
C MET A 271 -1.38 -14.70 -22.13
N CYS A 272 -1.07 -15.24 -20.95
CA CYS A 272 0.30 -15.39 -20.45
C CYS A 272 0.53 -16.78 -19.85
N TRP A 273 1.80 -17.14 -19.65
CA TRP A 273 2.25 -18.48 -19.28
C TRP A 273 3.19 -18.49 -18.06
N PRO A 274 2.78 -17.92 -16.90
CA PRO A 274 3.69 -17.65 -15.77
C PRO A 274 4.24 -18.87 -15.03
N ARG A 275 3.80 -20.10 -15.33
CA ARG A 275 4.24 -21.32 -14.61
C ARG A 275 4.38 -22.52 -15.54
N LYS A 276 5.54 -23.20 -15.52
CA LYS A 276 5.77 -24.45 -16.27
C LYS A 276 4.89 -25.62 -15.77
N TYR A 277 4.38 -26.48 -16.67
CA TYR A 277 3.63 -27.70 -16.30
C TYR A 277 4.39 -28.57 -15.29
N ASP A 278 3.71 -29.03 -14.25
CA ASP A 278 4.09 -30.25 -13.54
C ASP A 278 3.18 -31.38 -14.08
N PRO A 279 3.70 -32.43 -14.74
CA PRO A 279 2.86 -33.45 -15.35
C PRO A 279 2.06 -34.23 -14.29
N PRO A 280 0.76 -34.49 -14.51
CA PRO A 280 0.01 -35.38 -13.65
C PRO A 280 0.50 -36.82 -13.82
N SER A 281 0.35 -37.64 -12.76
CA SER A 281 0.84 -39.02 -12.63
C SER A 281 0.24 -40.04 -13.62
N ASN A 282 -0.58 -39.60 -14.57
CA ASN A 282 -1.31 -40.39 -15.56
C ASN A 282 -0.71 -40.32 -16.98
N GLY A 283 0.56 -39.89 -17.13
CA GLY A 283 1.38 -40.28 -18.28
C GLY A 283 1.08 -39.61 -19.62
N VAL A 284 0.25 -38.56 -19.65
CA VAL A 284 0.18 -37.65 -20.81
C VAL A 284 1.05 -36.44 -20.49
N SER A 285 2.34 -36.56 -20.78
CA SER A 285 3.32 -35.49 -20.60
C SER A 285 3.48 -34.70 -21.91
N ASN A 286 3.03 -33.45 -21.95
CA ASN A 286 3.70 -32.46 -22.77
C ASN A 286 4.59 -31.60 -21.84
N PRO A 287 5.91 -31.83 -21.81
CA PRO A 287 6.85 -31.18 -20.90
C PRO A 287 7.06 -29.67 -21.15
N ASP A 288 6.41 -29.12 -22.19
CA ASP A 288 6.54 -27.74 -22.66
C ASP A 288 5.29 -26.86 -22.42
N LEU A 289 4.23 -27.35 -21.76
CA LEU A 289 3.00 -26.57 -21.56
C LEU A 289 2.99 -25.75 -20.27
N PHE A 290 3.32 -24.48 -20.33
CA PHE A 290 3.07 -23.59 -19.20
C PHE A 290 1.55 -23.48 -18.90
N ARG A 291 1.17 -23.25 -17.64
CA ARG A 291 -0.22 -22.96 -17.25
C ARG A 291 -0.54 -21.54 -17.67
N GLN A 292 -1.60 -21.42 -18.46
CA GLN A 292 -2.16 -20.16 -18.90
C GLN A 292 -2.68 -19.31 -17.72
N ALA A 293 -2.57 -18.00 -17.84
CA ALA A 293 -3.22 -17.00 -17.01
C ALA A 293 -3.44 -15.73 -17.85
N SER A 294 -4.71 -15.42 -18.11
CA SER A 294 -5.10 -14.17 -18.75
C SER A 294 -5.00 -13.00 -17.76
N THR A 295 -4.39 -11.89 -18.18
CA THR A 295 -4.10 -10.76 -17.27
C THR A 295 -4.22 -9.39 -17.90
N ASP A 296 -4.79 -8.45 -17.14
CA ASP A 296 -4.71 -7.01 -17.41
C ASP A 296 -3.44 -6.39 -16.79
N PHE A 297 -2.69 -7.14 -15.97
CA PHE A 297 -1.40 -6.67 -15.45
C PHE A 297 -0.39 -6.40 -16.58
N TYR A 298 -0.54 -7.07 -17.72
CA TYR A 298 0.17 -6.79 -18.96
C TYR A 298 -0.01 -5.33 -19.44
N TYR A 299 -1.18 -4.76 -19.25
CA TYR A 299 -1.46 -3.35 -19.57
C TYR A 299 -1.00 -2.38 -18.48
N ALA A 300 -0.85 -2.88 -17.25
CA ALA A 300 -0.41 -2.09 -16.11
C ALA A 300 1.13 -1.93 -16.10
N ASP A 301 1.86 -3.01 -16.37
CA ASP A 301 3.31 -3.00 -16.59
C ASP A 301 3.59 -2.61 -18.04
N LEU A 302 4.14 -1.41 -18.22
CA LEU A 302 4.47 -0.83 -19.52
C LEU A 302 5.96 -0.97 -19.84
N THR A 303 6.74 -1.50 -18.90
CA THR A 303 8.16 -1.79 -19.04
C THR A 303 8.41 -3.29 -19.18
N GLY A 304 9.68 -3.71 -19.23
CA GLY A 304 10.01 -5.10 -19.54
C GLY A 304 9.63 -5.54 -20.97
N ASN A 305 10.18 -6.70 -21.38
CA ASN A 305 9.80 -7.34 -22.63
C ASN A 305 9.15 -8.68 -22.34
N TRP A 306 7.82 -8.69 -22.23
CA TRP A 306 6.96 -9.81 -21.85
C TRP A 306 6.99 -11.03 -22.79
N ASP A 307 7.78 -11.00 -23.86
CA ASP A 307 8.12 -12.15 -24.72
C ASP A 307 9.59 -11.95 -25.16
N LYS A 308 10.53 -12.35 -24.30
CA LYS A 308 11.94 -11.96 -24.43
C LYS A 308 12.70 -12.86 -25.39
N ASP A 309 12.34 -14.12 -25.47
CA ASP A 309 12.90 -15.09 -26.40
C ASP A 309 12.13 -15.15 -27.74
N GLY A 310 10.94 -14.55 -27.82
CA GLY A 310 10.21 -14.36 -29.07
C GLY A 310 9.49 -15.61 -29.53
N ASP A 311 9.10 -16.48 -28.59
CA ASP A 311 8.44 -17.74 -28.88
C ASP A 311 6.90 -17.64 -28.89
N GLY A 312 6.37 -16.47 -28.52
CA GLY A 312 4.94 -16.17 -28.48
C GLY A 312 4.25 -16.59 -27.18
N PHE A 313 4.98 -17.13 -26.20
CA PHE A 313 4.49 -17.41 -24.86
C PHE A 313 4.89 -16.28 -23.93
N TYR A 314 3.91 -15.47 -23.53
CA TYR A 314 4.20 -14.25 -22.80
C TYR A 314 4.30 -14.49 -21.29
N GLY A 315 5.33 -13.91 -20.67
CA GLY A 315 5.48 -13.83 -19.22
C GLY A 315 5.94 -15.14 -18.57
N GLU A 316 6.76 -15.91 -19.27
CA GLU A 316 7.28 -17.18 -18.80
C GLU A 316 8.33 -17.03 -17.68
N GLY A 317 8.71 -18.15 -17.04
CA GLY A 317 10.04 -18.27 -16.44
C GLY A 317 10.25 -18.06 -14.93
N TYR A 318 9.24 -17.98 -14.06
CA TYR A 318 9.53 -17.92 -12.61
C TYR A 318 9.87 -19.30 -12.00
N THR A 319 11.16 -19.64 -11.93
CA THR A 319 11.66 -20.73 -11.08
C THR A 319 12.43 -20.16 -9.88
N HIS A 320 11.97 -20.47 -8.66
CA HIS A 320 12.61 -19.98 -7.44
C HIS A 320 14.05 -20.55 -7.30
N LYS A 321 15.04 -19.64 -7.23
CA LYS A 321 16.42 -19.81 -6.74
C LYS A 321 17.13 -21.14 -7.11
N ARG A 322 18.08 -21.02 -8.06
CA ARG A 322 19.22 -21.93 -8.38
C ARG A 322 19.14 -22.76 -9.67
N SER A 323 18.44 -22.34 -10.71
CA SER A 323 18.77 -22.76 -12.07
C SER A 323 18.99 -21.54 -12.94
N GLU A 324 20.17 -21.47 -13.56
CA GLU A 324 20.68 -20.33 -14.35
C GLU A 324 19.93 -20.09 -15.69
N ASN A 325 18.72 -20.66 -15.88
CA ASN A 325 18.01 -20.67 -17.17
C ASN A 325 16.54 -20.22 -17.11
N GLY A 326 16.07 -19.57 -16.03
CA GLY A 326 14.70 -19.02 -15.99
C GLY A 326 14.66 -17.63 -16.60
N ASP A 327 14.24 -17.51 -17.86
CA ASP A 327 13.99 -16.22 -18.51
C ASP A 327 12.63 -15.69 -18.03
N LEU A 328 12.62 -14.85 -16.99
CA LEU A 328 11.47 -13.98 -16.75
C LEU A 328 11.53 -12.95 -17.86
N ASP A 329 10.60 -13.00 -18.80
CA ASP A 329 10.46 -12.10 -19.96
C ASP A 329 10.53 -10.60 -19.62
N GLY A 330 11.70 -10.14 -19.18
CA GLY A 330 11.97 -8.81 -18.63
C GLY A 330 10.99 -8.25 -17.58
N ILE A 331 10.04 -9.01 -17.02
CA ILE A 331 8.97 -8.49 -16.13
C ILE A 331 9.57 -8.06 -14.79
N ASP A 332 9.33 -6.81 -14.39
CA ASP A 332 9.83 -6.27 -13.11
C ASP A 332 8.74 -6.13 -12.03
N PHE A 333 7.49 -6.43 -12.38
CA PHE A 333 6.30 -6.33 -11.54
C PHE A 333 6.03 -4.91 -11.00
N LEU A 334 6.53 -3.90 -11.71
CA LEU A 334 6.22 -2.51 -11.50
C LEU A 334 5.14 -2.10 -12.49
N ALA A 335 3.91 -1.93 -12.01
CA ALA A 335 2.89 -1.33 -12.84
C ALA A 335 3.14 0.18 -12.95
N GLU A 336 3.29 0.69 -14.17
CA GLU A 336 3.40 2.11 -14.50
C GLU A 336 2.05 2.83 -14.45
N MET A 337 0.95 2.09 -14.60
CA MET A 337 -0.41 2.64 -14.54
C MET A 337 -1.39 1.75 -13.79
N ILE A 338 -2.45 2.36 -13.27
CA ILE A 338 -3.59 1.62 -12.74
C ILE A 338 -4.53 1.26 -13.89
N VAL A 339 -5.00 0.02 -13.91
CA VAL A 339 -5.91 -0.51 -14.93
C VAL A 339 -7.17 -1.02 -14.26
N GLY A 340 -8.32 -0.78 -14.87
CA GLY A 340 -9.59 -1.40 -14.50
C GLY A 340 -10.42 -1.66 -15.75
N ARG A 341 -11.36 -2.60 -15.65
CA ARG A 341 -12.09 -3.13 -16.80
C ARG A 341 -13.59 -3.18 -16.61
N ILE A 342 -14.34 -2.69 -17.58
CA ILE A 342 -15.76 -3.01 -17.77
C ILE A 342 -15.83 -4.14 -18.81
N PRO A 343 -16.18 -5.38 -18.41
CA PRO A 343 -15.94 -6.56 -19.24
C PRO A 343 -17.06 -6.86 -20.25
N PHE A 344 -17.78 -5.83 -20.66
CA PHE A 344 -18.89 -5.93 -21.61
C PHE A 344 -18.93 -4.68 -22.47
N ASP A 345 -19.47 -4.82 -23.68
CA ASP A 345 -19.53 -3.81 -24.72
C ASP A 345 -20.96 -3.48 -25.18
N ASP A 346 -21.98 -4.02 -24.52
CA ASP A 346 -23.34 -3.52 -24.70
C ASP A 346 -23.43 -2.07 -24.16
N PRO A 347 -23.81 -1.08 -24.99
CA PRO A 347 -23.81 0.32 -24.58
C PRO A 347 -24.76 0.64 -23.41
N ASP A 348 -25.84 -0.11 -23.25
CA ASP A 348 -26.80 0.11 -22.17
C ASP A 348 -26.24 -0.45 -20.85
N ASP A 349 -25.65 -1.65 -20.87
CA ASP A 349 -24.94 -2.22 -19.71
C ASP A 349 -23.80 -1.29 -19.24
N VAL A 350 -22.98 -0.78 -20.17
CA VAL A 350 -21.88 0.16 -19.87
C VAL A 350 -22.42 1.43 -19.20
N ARG A 351 -23.49 2.00 -19.75
CA ARG A 351 -24.10 3.22 -19.24
C ARG A 351 -24.67 3.00 -17.84
N GLU A 352 -25.39 1.90 -17.63
CA GLU A 352 -26.00 1.57 -16.34
C GLU A 352 -24.94 1.36 -15.25
N TYR A 353 -23.89 0.60 -15.57
CA TYR A 353 -22.77 0.40 -14.66
C TYR A 353 -22.07 1.72 -14.29
N LEU A 354 -21.71 2.54 -15.26
CA LEU A 354 -21.04 3.83 -15.01
C LEU A 354 -21.94 4.81 -14.25
N GLN A 355 -23.25 4.77 -14.49
CA GLN A 355 -24.22 5.55 -13.74
C GLN A 355 -24.25 5.13 -12.27
N ARG A 356 -24.25 3.82 -11.97
CA ARG A 356 -24.12 3.32 -10.59
C ARG A 356 -22.84 3.78 -9.92
N VAL A 357 -21.71 3.77 -10.62
CA VAL A 357 -20.44 4.32 -10.10
C VAL A 357 -20.65 5.79 -9.74
N MET A 358 -21.12 6.61 -10.67
CA MET A 358 -21.34 8.04 -10.41
C MET A 358 -22.31 8.30 -9.26
N ASP A 359 -23.38 7.53 -9.14
CA ASP A 359 -24.38 7.69 -8.07
C ASP A 359 -23.84 7.25 -6.72
N TYR A 360 -23.08 6.16 -6.68
CA TYR A 360 -22.34 5.75 -5.49
C TYR A 360 -21.39 6.88 -5.05
N GLU A 361 -20.65 7.44 -6.00
CA GLU A 361 -19.68 8.50 -5.75
C GLU A 361 -20.36 9.79 -5.26
N LYS A 362 -21.44 10.21 -5.92
CA LYS A 362 -22.24 11.39 -5.55
C LYS A 362 -22.93 11.25 -4.21
N ALA A 363 -23.50 10.09 -3.89
CA ALA A 363 -24.15 9.86 -2.61
C ALA A 363 -23.15 9.91 -1.44
N GLY A 364 -21.87 9.62 -1.67
CA GLY A 364 -20.83 9.70 -0.65
C GLY A 364 -20.53 11.13 -0.14
N TYR A 365 -20.97 12.17 -0.87
CA TYR A 365 -20.77 13.56 -0.47
C TYR A 365 -21.62 13.92 0.76
N GLY A 366 -20.97 14.39 1.84
CA GLY A 366 -21.67 14.82 3.06
C GLY A 366 -21.92 13.71 4.09
N TYR A 367 -21.49 12.47 3.83
CA TYR A 367 -21.67 11.36 4.77
C TYR A 367 -20.79 11.48 6.02
N VAL A 368 -21.39 11.23 7.19
CA VAL A 368 -20.69 11.15 8.48
C VAL A 368 -20.43 9.69 8.80
N PHE A 369 -19.17 9.26 8.66
CA PHE A 369 -18.74 7.91 8.96
C PHE A 369 -19.08 7.48 10.40
N GLY A 370 -19.64 6.27 10.56
CA GLY A 370 -19.99 5.69 11.85
C GLY A 370 -21.23 6.32 12.54
N GLY A 371 -21.98 7.17 11.84
CA GLY A 371 -23.12 7.91 12.41
C GLY A 371 -24.48 7.18 12.38
N GLY A 372 -24.58 5.97 11.80
CA GLY A 372 -25.84 5.22 11.71
C GLY A 372 -26.88 5.80 10.73
N GLY A 373 -26.44 6.44 9.64
CA GLY A 373 -27.31 7.06 8.62
C GLY A 373 -27.60 6.16 7.40
N ALA A 374 -28.23 6.73 6.36
CA ALA A 374 -28.65 6.01 5.14
C ALA A 374 -27.52 5.29 4.36
N LEU A 375 -26.26 5.67 4.57
CA LEU A 375 -25.08 5.04 3.95
C LEU A 375 -24.26 4.20 4.94
N ALA A 376 -24.83 3.84 6.10
CA ALA A 376 -24.16 2.99 7.08
C ALA A 376 -23.69 1.66 6.50
N TRP A 377 -24.42 1.13 5.52
CA TRP A 377 -24.06 -0.09 4.78
C TRP A 377 -22.66 -0.02 4.14
N ARG A 378 -22.17 1.17 3.76
CA ARG A 378 -20.83 1.34 3.17
C ARG A 378 -19.69 1.03 4.12
N HIS A 379 -19.95 1.02 5.43
CA HIS A 379 -18.96 0.71 6.47
C HIS A 379 -19.22 -0.66 7.12
N GLN A 380 -19.79 -1.56 6.32
CA GLN A 380 -20.07 -2.95 6.71
C GLN A 380 -19.42 -3.88 5.70
N ALA A 381 -18.91 -4.99 6.21
CA ALA A 381 -18.34 -6.06 5.41
C ALA A 381 -19.11 -7.37 5.60
N LEU A 382 -19.44 -8.04 4.49
CA LEU A 382 -19.97 -9.40 4.49
C LEU A 382 -18.84 -10.37 4.15
N ILE A 383 -18.60 -11.35 5.02
CA ILE A 383 -17.51 -12.32 4.90
C ILE A 383 -18.09 -13.72 4.70
N GLY A 384 -17.87 -14.29 3.51
CA GLY A 384 -18.29 -15.64 3.16
C GLY A 384 -17.14 -16.65 3.24
N CYS A 385 -17.32 -17.74 3.97
CA CYS A 385 -16.34 -18.82 4.03
C CYS A 385 -17.00 -20.14 3.65
N GLY A 386 -16.51 -20.74 2.57
CA GLY A 386 -17.01 -21.99 2.02
C GLY A 386 -16.60 -23.22 2.82
N ASP A 387 -16.69 -24.38 2.17
CA ASP A 387 -16.22 -25.66 2.71
C ASP A 387 -14.68 -25.70 2.75
N TYR A 388 -14.11 -26.68 3.46
CA TYR A 388 -12.66 -26.81 3.63
C TYR A 388 -11.90 -26.79 2.31
N LEU A 389 -10.81 -26.00 2.23
CA LEU A 389 -9.99 -25.94 1.01
C LEU A 389 -9.18 -27.22 0.81
N ASP A 390 -8.74 -27.81 1.92
CA ASP A 390 -8.04 -29.08 2.02
C ASP A 390 -8.33 -29.71 3.40
N ALA A 391 -7.62 -30.78 3.77
CA ALA A 391 -7.82 -31.47 5.05
C ALA A 391 -7.48 -30.65 6.31
N ILE A 392 -6.70 -29.56 6.19
CA ILE A 392 -6.10 -28.82 7.30
C ILE A 392 -6.33 -27.30 7.26
N THR A 393 -6.97 -26.77 6.21
CA THR A 393 -7.16 -25.33 5.96
C THR A 393 -8.65 -24.98 5.97
N PRO A 394 -9.24 -24.71 7.15
CA PRO A 394 -10.59 -24.21 7.24
C PRO A 394 -10.69 -22.76 6.76
N PRO A 395 -11.60 -22.43 5.82
CA PRO A 395 -11.76 -21.05 5.34
C PRO A 395 -12.15 -20.04 6.43
N HIS A 396 -12.82 -20.48 7.49
CA HIS A 396 -13.22 -19.59 8.58
C HIS A 396 -12.03 -19.00 9.36
N ILE A 397 -10.84 -19.62 9.34
CA ILE A 397 -9.62 -19.03 9.91
C ILE A 397 -9.29 -17.72 9.18
N TYR A 398 -9.41 -17.72 7.85
CA TYR A 398 -9.24 -16.52 7.04
C TYR A 398 -10.33 -15.49 7.30
N GLY A 399 -11.59 -15.92 7.40
CA GLY A 399 -12.70 -15.03 7.74
C GLY A 399 -12.49 -14.30 9.07
N GLU A 400 -12.05 -15.02 10.10
CA GLU A 400 -11.71 -14.42 11.39
C GLU A 400 -10.46 -13.53 11.32
N TYR A 401 -9.43 -13.90 10.53
CA TYR A 401 -8.30 -13.01 10.26
C TYR A 401 -8.77 -11.69 9.63
N LEU A 402 -9.64 -11.75 8.62
CA LEU A 402 -10.19 -10.56 7.99
C LEU A 402 -10.95 -9.72 9.01
N ARG A 403 -11.84 -10.31 9.81
CA ARG A 403 -12.56 -9.60 10.87
C ARG A 403 -11.59 -8.89 11.82
N GLU A 404 -10.70 -9.64 12.46
CA GLU A 404 -9.90 -9.15 13.60
C GLU A 404 -8.72 -8.27 13.18
N SER A 405 -8.12 -8.54 12.02
CA SER A 405 -6.88 -7.88 11.59
C SER A 405 -7.07 -6.87 10.46
N VAL A 406 -8.17 -6.95 9.71
CA VAL A 406 -8.43 -6.10 8.55
C VAL A 406 -9.56 -5.11 8.84
N PHE A 407 -10.75 -5.60 9.19
CA PHE A 407 -11.96 -4.79 9.33
C PHE A 407 -12.10 -4.09 10.69
N GLU A 408 -12.15 -4.83 11.80
CA GLU A 408 -12.43 -4.28 13.14
C GLU A 408 -11.41 -3.22 13.60
N PRO A 409 -10.09 -3.35 13.37
CA PRO A 409 -9.13 -2.30 13.73
C PRO A 409 -9.37 -0.97 13.01
N ARG A 410 -10.10 -1.00 11.88
CA ARG A 410 -10.51 0.16 11.08
C ARG A 410 -11.96 0.58 11.38
N GLY A 411 -12.57 0.01 12.41
CA GLY A 411 -13.91 0.32 12.88
C GLY A 411 -15.05 -0.22 12.00
N TRP A 412 -14.77 -1.13 11.06
CA TRP A 412 -15.79 -1.72 10.20
C TRP A 412 -16.62 -2.75 10.95
N ALA A 413 -17.94 -2.73 10.75
CA ALA A 413 -18.79 -3.83 11.19
C ALA A 413 -18.66 -5.01 10.22
N THR A 414 -18.71 -6.24 10.74
CA THR A 414 -18.63 -7.45 9.92
C THR A 414 -19.85 -8.34 10.15
N LYS A 415 -20.26 -9.02 9.09
CA LYS A 415 -21.25 -10.09 9.10
C LYS A 415 -20.59 -11.36 8.56
N ARG A 416 -20.66 -12.45 9.31
CA ARG A 416 -19.91 -13.69 9.06
C ARG A 416 -20.83 -14.82 8.62
N ALA A 417 -20.61 -15.33 7.41
CA ALA A 417 -21.35 -16.42 6.81
C ALA A 417 -20.41 -17.60 6.55
N TYR A 418 -20.33 -18.55 7.48
CA TYR A 418 -19.35 -19.66 7.39
C TYR A 418 -20.03 -21.03 7.31
N ARG A 419 -19.49 -21.91 6.45
CA ARG A 419 -19.87 -23.33 6.33
C ARG A 419 -19.17 -24.21 7.35
N THR A 420 -19.29 -23.88 8.63
CA THR A 420 -18.75 -24.67 9.74
C THR A 420 -19.88 -25.25 10.60
N GLY A 421 -19.69 -26.40 11.23
CA GLY A 421 -20.65 -26.90 12.23
C GLY A 421 -20.70 -26.03 13.49
N ASP A 422 -19.63 -25.28 13.76
CA ASP A 422 -19.52 -24.45 14.96
C ASP A 422 -20.29 -23.13 14.81
N ALA A 423 -21.41 -23.02 15.53
CA ALA A 423 -22.24 -21.83 15.52
C ALA A 423 -21.59 -20.61 16.19
N SER A 424 -20.54 -20.77 17.00
CA SER A 424 -19.86 -19.65 17.67
C SER A 424 -19.00 -18.80 16.73
N LEU A 425 -18.54 -19.41 15.63
CA LEU A 425 -17.64 -18.78 14.67
C LEU A 425 -18.38 -17.98 13.58
N ARG A 426 -19.70 -18.00 13.54
CA ARG A 426 -20.49 -17.41 12.45
C ARG A 426 -21.74 -16.70 12.96
N ASP A 427 -22.28 -15.81 12.13
CA ASP A 427 -23.56 -15.18 12.39
C ASP A 427 -24.71 -15.96 11.73
N PHE A 428 -24.45 -16.63 10.62
CA PHE A 428 -25.38 -17.56 9.98
C PHE A 428 -24.65 -18.65 9.15
N TYR A 429 -25.35 -19.75 8.87
CA TYR A 429 -24.82 -20.83 8.02
C TYR A 429 -24.76 -20.37 6.56
N CYS A 430 -23.59 -20.45 5.94
CA CYS A 430 -23.41 -20.00 4.56
C CYS A 430 -24.00 -20.98 3.56
N THR A 431 -24.92 -20.48 2.72
CA THR A 431 -25.41 -21.15 1.51
C THR A 431 -25.56 -20.07 0.44
N PHE A 432 -25.56 -20.46 -0.84
CA PHE A 432 -25.77 -19.52 -1.94
C PHE A 432 -26.95 -18.56 -1.69
N ASN A 433 -28.10 -19.14 -1.33
CA ASN A 433 -29.33 -18.38 -1.12
C ASN A 433 -29.25 -17.49 0.13
N ALA A 434 -28.80 -18.02 1.27
CA ALA A 434 -28.71 -17.24 2.51
C ALA A 434 -27.70 -16.09 2.39
N PHE A 435 -26.58 -16.32 1.71
CA PHE A 435 -25.57 -15.29 1.48
C PHE A 435 -26.09 -14.19 0.56
N ALA A 436 -26.75 -14.56 -0.55
CA ALA A 436 -27.36 -13.62 -1.47
C ALA A 436 -28.45 -12.76 -0.81
N TYR A 437 -29.34 -13.38 -0.03
CA TYR A 437 -30.36 -12.66 0.72
C TYR A 437 -29.76 -11.71 1.75
N GLU A 438 -28.71 -12.13 2.47
CA GLU A 438 -28.03 -11.23 3.39
C GLU A 438 -27.41 -10.06 2.62
N TRP A 439 -26.70 -10.31 1.52
CA TRP A 439 -26.07 -9.29 0.70
C TRP A 439 -27.08 -8.29 0.13
N SER A 440 -28.32 -8.69 -0.17
CA SER A 440 -29.38 -7.78 -0.63
C SER A 440 -29.66 -6.61 0.34
N ASN A 441 -29.26 -6.71 1.61
CA ASN A 441 -29.36 -5.60 2.57
C ASN A 441 -28.36 -4.46 2.32
N GLY A 442 -27.28 -4.73 1.56
CA GLY A 442 -26.24 -3.79 1.18
C GLY A 442 -25.01 -3.82 2.08
N TYR A 443 -23.84 -3.86 1.45
CA TYR A 443 -22.53 -3.92 2.09
C TYR A 443 -21.52 -3.13 1.27
N GLY A 444 -20.65 -2.36 1.92
CA GLY A 444 -19.60 -1.60 1.23
C GLY A 444 -18.49 -2.52 0.71
N VAL A 445 -18.22 -3.60 1.45
CA VAL A 445 -17.26 -4.63 1.04
C VAL A 445 -17.88 -6.02 1.21
N VAL A 446 -17.67 -6.88 0.23
CA VAL A 446 -17.94 -8.30 0.33
C VAL A 446 -16.66 -9.05 0.03
N ALA A 447 -16.33 -10.03 0.86
CA ALA A 447 -15.14 -10.83 0.67
C ALA A 447 -15.47 -12.29 0.94
N TRP A 448 -14.81 -13.20 0.22
CA TRP A 448 -14.97 -14.61 0.49
C TRP A 448 -13.69 -15.41 0.28
N LEU A 449 -13.65 -16.58 0.91
CA LEU A 449 -12.69 -17.64 0.66
C LEU A 449 -13.40 -18.97 0.50
N THR A 450 -13.21 -19.59 -0.66
CA THR A 450 -13.76 -20.91 -1.01
C THR A 450 -13.08 -21.46 -2.27
N HIS A 451 -13.45 -22.67 -2.69
CA HIS A 451 -13.22 -23.12 -4.07
C HIS A 451 -14.07 -22.30 -5.04
N GLY A 452 -13.69 -22.24 -6.30
CA GLY A 452 -14.42 -21.45 -7.29
C GLY A 452 -14.41 -22.08 -8.66
N GLN A 453 -15.38 -21.63 -9.45
CA GLN A 453 -15.59 -21.89 -10.87
C GLN A 453 -15.91 -20.54 -11.54
N GLU A 454 -16.09 -20.52 -12.85
CA GLU A 454 -16.37 -19.31 -13.64
C GLU A 454 -17.62 -18.57 -13.15
N ARG A 455 -18.65 -19.32 -12.76
CA ARG A 455 -19.95 -18.78 -12.31
C ARG A 455 -20.24 -18.96 -10.82
N SER A 456 -19.36 -19.59 -10.05
CA SER A 456 -19.63 -19.94 -8.64
C SER A 456 -18.43 -19.68 -7.73
N ALA A 457 -18.69 -19.06 -6.59
CA ALA A 457 -17.87 -19.16 -5.39
C ALA A 457 -18.49 -20.27 -4.52
N ASP A 458 -17.92 -21.47 -4.58
CA ASP A 458 -18.60 -22.70 -4.17
C ASP A 458 -19.13 -22.66 -2.74
N GLY A 459 -20.43 -22.93 -2.60
CA GLY A 459 -21.15 -22.92 -1.34
C GLY A 459 -21.36 -21.53 -0.72
N VAL A 460 -20.83 -20.46 -1.31
CA VAL A 460 -20.92 -19.08 -0.84
C VAL A 460 -21.86 -18.25 -1.71
N PHE A 461 -21.56 -18.08 -3.00
CA PHE A 461 -22.35 -17.23 -3.90
C PHE A 461 -22.24 -17.74 -5.35
N ASP A 462 -23.29 -17.56 -6.14
CA ASP A 462 -23.37 -18.04 -7.53
C ASP A 462 -23.94 -16.93 -8.41
N ALA A 463 -23.47 -16.84 -9.66
CA ALA A 463 -23.86 -15.82 -10.62
C ALA A 463 -25.38 -15.75 -10.83
N PHE A 464 -26.07 -16.90 -10.69
CA PHE A 464 -27.53 -16.96 -10.72
C PHE A 464 -28.17 -16.02 -9.71
N TYR A 465 -27.58 -15.76 -8.55
CA TYR A 465 -28.17 -14.91 -7.52
C TYR A 465 -27.83 -13.42 -7.66
N CYS A 466 -27.08 -13.03 -8.70
CA CYS A 466 -26.74 -11.63 -8.95
C CYS A 466 -27.99 -10.73 -9.08
N TYR A 467 -29.11 -11.24 -9.59
CA TYR A 467 -30.36 -10.46 -9.67
C TYR A 467 -30.92 -9.98 -8.31
N LEU A 468 -30.48 -10.57 -7.19
CA LEU A 468 -30.87 -10.14 -5.84
C LEU A 468 -30.02 -8.99 -5.29
N LEU A 469 -28.93 -8.64 -5.98
CA LEU A 469 -27.98 -7.64 -5.49
C LEU A 469 -28.61 -6.24 -5.54
N PRO A 470 -28.31 -5.39 -4.54
CA PRO A 470 -28.93 -4.08 -4.43
C PRO A 470 -28.28 -3.09 -5.41
N GLN A 471 -29.05 -2.66 -6.41
CA GLN A 471 -28.58 -1.75 -7.47
C GLN A 471 -28.12 -0.38 -6.95
N ASP A 472 -28.67 0.08 -5.83
CA ASP A 472 -28.36 1.38 -5.21
C ASP A 472 -27.30 1.29 -4.08
N LYS A 473 -26.85 0.08 -3.74
CA LYS A 473 -25.89 -0.16 -2.64
C LYS A 473 -24.67 -0.93 -3.12
N GLY A 474 -23.96 -0.34 -4.08
CA GLY A 474 -22.89 -1.04 -4.74
C GLY A 474 -21.69 -1.37 -3.86
N ALA A 475 -21.12 -2.55 -4.08
CA ALA A 475 -20.11 -3.16 -3.22
C ALA A 475 -18.75 -3.29 -3.93
N PHE A 476 -17.68 -3.32 -3.12
CA PHE A 476 -16.36 -3.81 -3.52
C PHE A 476 -16.27 -5.29 -3.16
N VAL A 477 -15.93 -6.14 -4.11
CA VAL A 477 -15.88 -7.59 -3.94
C VAL A 477 -14.44 -8.07 -4.05
N VAL A 478 -13.93 -8.76 -3.03
CA VAL A 478 -12.64 -9.46 -3.08
C VAL A 478 -12.89 -10.97 -3.03
N ALA A 479 -12.80 -11.61 -4.18
CA ALA A 479 -13.08 -13.02 -4.37
C ALA A 479 -11.80 -13.87 -4.25
N ALA A 480 -11.51 -14.41 -3.06
CA ALA A 480 -10.41 -15.36 -2.89
C ALA A 480 -10.89 -16.78 -3.26
N ALA A 481 -11.04 -17.02 -4.56
CA ALA A 481 -11.45 -18.31 -5.13
C ALA A 481 -10.91 -18.43 -6.57
N CYS A 482 -10.80 -19.66 -7.07
CA CYS A 482 -10.39 -19.93 -8.44
C CYS A 482 -11.44 -19.39 -9.43
N GLU A 483 -10.99 -18.93 -10.61
CA GLU A 483 -11.81 -18.76 -11.82
C GLU A 483 -13.00 -17.79 -11.71
N ASN A 484 -13.19 -17.10 -10.59
CA ASN A 484 -14.26 -16.11 -10.42
C ASN A 484 -14.10 -14.86 -11.31
N GLY A 485 -12.98 -14.74 -12.03
CA GLY A 485 -12.71 -13.71 -13.05
C GLY A 485 -12.40 -14.28 -14.43
N THR A 486 -12.79 -15.52 -14.74
CA THR A 486 -12.49 -16.15 -16.05
C THR A 486 -13.06 -15.34 -17.21
N PRO A 487 -12.23 -14.72 -18.07
CA PRO A 487 -12.70 -13.76 -19.08
C PRO A 487 -13.46 -14.36 -20.26
N GLU A 488 -13.28 -15.66 -20.52
CA GLU A 488 -13.88 -16.39 -21.64
C GLU A 488 -15.41 -16.54 -21.49
N ASP A 489 -15.94 -16.40 -20.27
CA ASP A 489 -17.38 -16.50 -20.01
C ASP A 489 -18.01 -15.10 -19.85
N PRO A 490 -18.77 -14.60 -20.85
CA PRO A 490 -19.39 -13.28 -20.79
C PRO A 490 -20.50 -13.16 -19.72
N TYR A 491 -20.92 -14.30 -19.14
CA TYR A 491 -21.85 -14.39 -18.02
C TYR A 491 -21.18 -14.96 -16.76
N GLY A 492 -19.85 -14.89 -16.70
CA GLY A 492 -19.06 -15.23 -15.53
C GLY A 492 -19.47 -14.39 -14.32
N LEU A 493 -19.12 -14.87 -13.12
CA LEU A 493 -19.55 -14.29 -11.86
C LEU A 493 -19.21 -12.81 -11.75
N TYR A 494 -18.00 -12.41 -12.14
CA TYR A 494 -17.56 -11.01 -12.13
C TYR A 494 -18.41 -10.10 -13.04
N ALA A 495 -18.73 -10.55 -14.26
CA ALA A 495 -19.49 -9.77 -15.24
C ALA A 495 -20.94 -9.60 -14.80
N GLU A 496 -21.60 -10.69 -14.37
CA GLU A 496 -22.96 -10.64 -13.84
C GLU A 496 -23.05 -9.82 -12.56
N ALA A 497 -22.04 -9.91 -11.69
CA ALA A 497 -22.00 -9.09 -10.48
C ALA A 497 -21.88 -7.59 -10.82
N LEU A 498 -21.03 -7.20 -11.79
CA LEU A 498 -20.91 -5.81 -12.25
C LEU A 498 -22.21 -5.30 -12.87
N ARG A 499 -22.92 -6.12 -13.66
CA ARG A 499 -24.24 -5.79 -14.21
C ARG A 499 -25.28 -5.55 -13.12
N ASN A 500 -25.18 -6.24 -11.97
CA ASN A 500 -26.23 -6.26 -10.96
C ASN A 500 -25.92 -5.53 -9.64
N GLY A 501 -24.91 -4.66 -9.61
CA GLY A 501 -24.70 -3.73 -8.48
C GLY A 501 -23.32 -3.76 -7.86
N VAL A 502 -22.39 -4.60 -8.31
CA VAL A 502 -20.99 -4.50 -7.88
C VAL A 502 -20.28 -3.34 -8.59
N LEU A 503 -19.46 -2.59 -7.85
CA LEU A 503 -18.70 -1.44 -8.35
C LEU A 503 -17.26 -1.79 -8.71
N ALA A 504 -16.68 -2.73 -7.99
CA ALA A 504 -15.34 -3.23 -8.22
C ALA A 504 -15.30 -4.69 -7.79
N PHE A 505 -14.91 -5.58 -8.69
CA PHE A 505 -14.75 -7.00 -8.44
C PHE A 505 -13.28 -7.36 -8.65
N TYR A 506 -12.64 -7.91 -7.63
CA TYR A 506 -11.29 -8.45 -7.71
C TYR A 506 -11.40 -9.97 -7.73
N GLY A 507 -11.07 -10.57 -8.87
CA GLY A 507 -11.24 -12.00 -9.12
C GLY A 507 -10.02 -12.60 -9.81
N PHE A 508 -9.82 -13.89 -9.59
CA PHE A 508 -8.78 -14.65 -10.29
C PHE A 508 -9.32 -15.17 -11.63
N SER A 509 -8.63 -14.88 -12.74
CA SER A 509 -8.97 -15.36 -14.08
C SER A 509 -8.71 -16.86 -14.26
N ARG A 510 -7.93 -17.45 -13.36
CA ARG A 510 -7.58 -18.87 -13.31
C ARG A 510 -7.47 -19.35 -11.86
N VAL A 511 -6.82 -20.48 -11.65
CA VAL A 511 -6.60 -21.11 -10.34
C VAL A 511 -5.89 -20.15 -9.37
N MET A 512 -6.52 -19.90 -8.22
CA MET A 512 -5.87 -19.22 -7.10
C MET A 512 -5.11 -20.25 -6.25
N TRP A 513 -3.81 -20.06 -6.08
CA TRP A 513 -3.00 -20.90 -5.18
C TRP A 513 -2.97 -20.32 -3.77
N TYR A 514 -3.10 -21.18 -2.77
CA TYR A 514 -3.02 -20.82 -1.35
C TYR A 514 -2.00 -21.71 -0.62
N VAL A 515 -1.73 -21.40 0.65
CA VAL A 515 -0.81 -22.18 1.49
C VAL A 515 -1.63 -23.06 2.44
N PRO A 516 -1.48 -24.39 2.40
CA PRO A 516 -2.12 -25.27 3.36
C PRO A 516 -1.72 -24.92 4.81
N GLY A 517 -2.71 -24.82 5.70
CA GLY A 517 -2.52 -24.40 7.08
C GLY A 517 -2.20 -22.91 7.25
N TRP A 518 -2.60 -22.06 6.30
CA TRP A 518 -2.40 -20.60 6.39
C TRP A 518 -3.00 -20.01 7.67
N GLU A 519 -2.24 -19.16 8.36
CA GLU A 519 -2.67 -18.47 9.59
C GLU A 519 -2.43 -16.95 9.55
N GLN A 520 -1.57 -16.46 8.65
CA GLN A 520 -1.09 -15.07 8.67
C GLN A 520 -0.52 -14.64 7.32
N LEU A 521 -0.47 -13.33 7.08
CA LEU A 521 0.02 -12.74 5.81
C LEU A 521 1.39 -13.21 5.34
N LYS A 522 2.31 -13.50 6.26
CA LYS A 522 3.68 -13.90 5.89
C LYS A 522 3.76 -15.32 5.32
N ASP A 523 2.67 -16.09 5.45
CA ASP A 523 2.61 -17.44 4.92
C ASP A 523 2.48 -17.41 3.39
N GLY A 524 1.93 -16.32 2.82
CA GLY A 524 1.84 -16.11 1.37
C GLY A 524 0.56 -16.65 0.75
N GLY A 525 0.59 -16.93 -0.56
CA GLY A 525 -0.58 -17.35 -1.33
C GLY A 525 -1.63 -16.26 -1.57
N GLY A 526 -2.64 -16.58 -2.40
CA GLY A 526 -3.72 -15.68 -2.78
C GLY A 526 -4.51 -15.13 -1.58
N MET A 527 -4.60 -15.90 -0.50
CA MET A 527 -5.17 -15.46 0.78
C MET A 527 -4.48 -14.19 1.31
N SER A 528 -3.14 -14.19 1.32
CA SER A 528 -2.35 -13.03 1.78
C SER A 528 -2.48 -11.85 0.84
N LEU A 529 -2.47 -12.08 -0.47
CA LEU A 529 -2.66 -11.06 -1.49
C LEU A 529 -4.03 -10.36 -1.34
N CYS A 530 -5.12 -11.13 -1.26
CA CYS A 530 -6.47 -10.62 -1.06
C CYS A 530 -6.64 -9.87 0.27
N ALA A 531 -6.00 -10.36 1.35
CA ALA A 531 -6.08 -9.69 2.64
C ALA A 531 -5.32 -8.35 2.66
N VAL A 532 -4.21 -8.24 1.93
CA VAL A 532 -3.50 -6.96 1.75
C VAL A 532 -4.25 -6.01 0.83
N LEU A 533 -4.85 -6.52 -0.24
CA LEU A 533 -5.77 -5.77 -1.09
C LEU A 533 -6.90 -5.13 -0.30
N LEU A 534 -7.56 -5.90 0.56
CA LEU A 534 -8.57 -5.34 1.46
C LEU A 534 -7.99 -4.23 2.36
N LYS A 535 -6.76 -4.37 2.89
CA LYS A 535 -6.15 -3.29 3.69
C LYS A 535 -5.96 -1.99 2.89
N HIS A 536 -5.65 -2.07 1.60
CA HIS A 536 -5.52 -0.90 0.71
C HIS A 536 -6.87 -0.31 0.33
N ILE A 537 -7.86 -1.15 -0.02
CA ILE A 537 -9.25 -0.73 -0.27
C ILE A 537 -9.79 0.04 0.95
N LEU A 538 -9.69 -0.55 2.14
CA LEU A 538 -10.12 0.08 3.40
C LEU A 538 -9.21 1.23 3.85
N GLY A 539 -8.07 1.42 3.20
CA GLY A 539 -7.21 2.60 3.34
C GLY A 539 -7.73 3.81 2.57
N GLY A 540 -8.77 3.63 1.74
CA GLY A 540 -9.36 4.66 0.90
C GLY A 540 -8.55 4.91 -0.38
N GLU A 541 -7.78 3.93 -0.85
CA GLU A 541 -7.08 4.00 -2.14
C GLU A 541 -8.07 3.83 -3.32
N PHE A 542 -7.67 4.31 -4.50
CA PHE A 542 -8.36 3.97 -5.76
C PHE A 542 -8.39 2.46 -5.96
N ALA A 543 -9.44 1.94 -6.59
CA ALA A 543 -9.61 0.51 -6.80
C ALA A 543 -8.41 -0.12 -7.53
N GLY A 544 -8.00 0.46 -8.66
CA GLY A 544 -6.85 -0.04 -9.43
C GLY A 544 -5.54 0.15 -8.68
N GLN A 545 -5.49 1.18 -7.85
CA GLN A 545 -4.32 1.47 -7.06
C GLN A 545 -4.09 0.48 -5.92
N ALA A 546 -5.17 0.09 -5.25
CA ALA A 546 -5.14 -0.91 -4.20
C ALA A 546 -4.60 -2.24 -4.76
N LEU A 547 -4.96 -2.61 -5.99
CA LEU A 547 -4.43 -3.79 -6.67
C LEU A 547 -2.92 -3.69 -6.89
N VAL A 548 -2.45 -2.63 -7.56
CA VAL A 548 -1.02 -2.43 -7.85
C VAL A 548 -0.16 -2.46 -6.58
N ASN A 549 -0.61 -1.78 -5.52
CA ASN A 549 0.13 -1.76 -4.25
C ASN A 549 0.17 -3.13 -3.57
N SER A 550 -0.90 -3.90 -3.71
CA SER A 550 -0.99 -5.24 -3.12
C SER A 550 -0.10 -6.22 -3.86
N VAL A 551 -0.07 -6.16 -5.20
CA VAL A 551 0.87 -6.91 -6.03
C VAL A 551 2.30 -6.56 -5.66
N TRP A 552 2.63 -5.27 -5.55
CA TRP A 552 3.97 -4.86 -5.16
C TRP A 552 4.37 -5.36 -3.77
N TRP A 553 3.49 -5.22 -2.78
CA TRP A 553 3.72 -5.79 -1.45
C TRP A 553 3.94 -7.30 -1.52
N TYR A 554 3.13 -8.00 -2.32
CA TYR A 554 3.16 -9.45 -2.44
C TYR A 554 4.47 -9.95 -3.06
N ILE A 555 4.98 -9.26 -4.09
CA ILE A 555 6.29 -9.56 -4.70
C ILE A 555 7.45 -9.30 -3.72
N GLN A 556 7.36 -8.26 -2.88
CA GLN A 556 8.44 -7.90 -1.96
C GLN A 556 8.47 -8.73 -0.67
N GLU A 557 7.30 -9.02 -0.11
CA GLU A 557 7.13 -9.52 1.26
C GLU A 557 6.29 -10.80 1.34
N GLY A 558 5.55 -11.15 0.28
CA GLY A 558 4.48 -12.14 0.29
C GLY A 558 4.91 -13.61 0.26
N GLY A 559 6.14 -13.95 -0.15
CA GLY A 559 6.57 -15.35 -0.20
C GLY A 559 7.43 -15.67 -1.41
N GLY A 560 8.15 -16.80 -1.35
CA GLY A 560 9.12 -17.23 -2.36
C GLY A 560 8.71 -18.49 -3.11
N PHE A 561 7.42 -18.71 -3.36
CA PHE A 561 6.94 -19.86 -4.14
C PHE A 561 6.70 -19.47 -5.61
N PRO A 562 6.96 -20.37 -6.57
CA PRO A 562 6.58 -20.14 -7.98
C PRO A 562 5.09 -19.87 -8.20
N SER A 563 4.22 -20.39 -7.34
CA SER A 563 2.77 -20.11 -7.36
C SER A 563 2.41 -18.66 -7.00
N ASP A 564 3.33 -17.89 -6.41
CA ASP A 564 3.09 -16.51 -6.03
C ASP A 564 2.94 -15.61 -7.27
N VAL A 565 3.75 -15.84 -8.30
CA VAL A 565 3.64 -15.09 -9.56
C VAL A 565 2.34 -15.40 -10.29
N TYR A 566 1.90 -16.67 -10.28
CA TYR A 566 0.65 -17.09 -10.91
C TYR A 566 -0.56 -16.32 -10.35
N ASN A 567 -0.58 -16.10 -9.03
CA ASN A 567 -1.63 -15.31 -8.37
C ASN A 567 -1.62 -13.84 -8.79
N VAL A 568 -0.45 -13.25 -9.07
CA VAL A 568 -0.33 -11.87 -9.54
C VAL A 568 -0.91 -11.71 -10.94
N PHE A 569 -0.60 -12.63 -11.84
CA PHE A 569 -1.15 -12.63 -13.20
C PHE A 569 -2.66 -12.84 -13.19
N SER A 570 -3.12 -13.77 -12.34
CA SER A 570 -4.52 -14.17 -12.33
C SER A 570 -5.43 -13.14 -11.65
N LEU A 571 -4.96 -12.39 -10.65
CA LEU A 571 -5.81 -11.43 -9.93
C LEU A 571 -6.00 -10.13 -10.72
N ASN A 572 -7.23 -9.88 -11.17
CA ASN A 572 -7.58 -8.72 -11.99
C ASN A 572 -8.63 -7.82 -11.30
N LEU A 573 -8.73 -6.57 -11.75
CA LEU A 573 -9.78 -5.63 -11.33
C LEU A 573 -10.81 -5.44 -12.46
N TYR A 574 -12.04 -5.88 -12.20
CA TYR A 574 -13.20 -5.55 -13.01
C TYR A 574 -13.96 -4.41 -12.34
N GLY A 575 -14.00 -3.27 -13.01
CA GLY A 575 -14.68 -2.06 -12.59
C GLY A 575 -13.90 -0.80 -12.94
N ASP A 576 -14.37 0.33 -12.42
CA ASP A 576 -13.73 1.62 -12.63
C ASP A 576 -12.48 1.70 -11.74
N PRO A 577 -11.26 1.86 -12.28
CA PRO A 577 -10.04 1.89 -11.47
C PRO A 577 -9.99 3.08 -10.51
N LEU A 578 -10.78 4.13 -10.74
CA LEU A 578 -10.84 5.35 -9.94
C LEU A 578 -11.95 5.35 -8.88
N VAL A 579 -12.78 4.30 -8.79
CA VAL A 579 -13.77 4.20 -7.71
C VAL A 579 -13.07 3.89 -6.38
N ARG A 580 -13.62 4.39 -5.27
CA ARG A 580 -13.09 4.16 -3.91
C ARG A 580 -14.19 3.74 -2.96
N VAL A 581 -13.89 2.84 -2.04
CA VAL A 581 -14.87 2.43 -1.02
C VAL A 581 -15.20 3.58 -0.06
N MET A 582 -14.28 4.52 0.14
CA MET A 582 -14.48 5.73 0.95
C MET A 582 -14.29 6.98 0.12
N TRP A 583 -15.24 7.90 0.24
CA TRP A 583 -15.27 9.12 -0.56
C TRP A 583 -14.55 10.27 0.13
N LEU A 584 -15.02 10.68 1.31
CA LEU A 584 -14.39 11.72 2.11
C LEU A 584 -14.58 11.41 3.60
N ASP A 585 -13.49 11.17 4.31
CA ASP A 585 -13.49 10.95 5.75
C ASP A 585 -12.25 11.58 6.41
N MET A 586 -12.18 11.48 7.74
CA MET A 586 -11.09 11.98 8.57
C MET A 586 -10.53 10.88 9.47
N MET A 587 -9.21 10.72 9.44
CA MET A 587 -8.45 9.89 10.37
C MET A 587 -7.63 10.76 11.34
N PRO A 588 -7.36 10.28 12.57
CA PRO A 588 -7.86 9.03 13.15
C PRO A 588 -9.36 9.10 13.50
N LEU A 589 -10.03 7.94 13.58
CA LEU A 589 -11.45 7.86 13.96
C LEU A 589 -11.71 8.32 15.41
N SER A 590 -10.69 8.22 16.26
CA SER A 590 -10.72 8.66 17.66
C SER A 590 -9.43 9.37 18.04
N LEU A 591 -9.49 10.24 19.04
CA LEU A 591 -8.34 11.01 19.49
C LEU A 591 -7.62 10.30 20.64
N SER A 592 -6.29 10.37 20.63
CA SER A 592 -5.48 9.96 21.77
C SER A 592 -5.80 10.82 23.00
N LYS A 593 -5.68 10.25 24.20
CA LYS A 593 -5.98 10.96 25.46
C LYS A 593 -4.95 12.07 25.69
N ALA A 594 -5.41 13.24 26.12
CA ALA A 594 -4.56 14.37 26.49
C ALA A 594 -4.33 14.43 28.01
N ARG A 595 -3.37 15.24 28.45
CA ARG A 595 -3.10 15.54 29.87
C ARG A 595 -3.02 17.04 30.08
N LYS A 596 -3.67 17.55 31.12
CA LYS A 596 -3.61 18.95 31.51
C LYS A 596 -2.14 19.38 31.67
N GLY A 597 -1.79 20.55 31.15
CA GLY A 597 -0.45 21.12 31.26
C GLY A 597 0.64 20.44 30.41
N ARG A 598 0.31 19.37 29.66
CA ARG A 598 1.25 18.74 28.71
C ARG A 598 0.87 19.06 27.27
N HIS A 599 1.88 19.31 26.45
CA HIS A 599 1.70 19.50 25.03
C HIS A 599 0.97 18.30 24.40
N TYR A 600 -0.04 18.59 23.60
CA TYR A 600 -0.83 17.66 22.83
C TYR A 600 -0.70 18.02 21.35
N SER A 601 -0.50 17.01 20.51
CA SER A 601 -0.45 17.18 19.06
C SER A 601 -1.09 15.98 18.39
N GLN A 602 -2.12 16.24 17.59
CA GLN A 602 -2.83 15.21 16.85
C GLN A 602 -3.13 15.72 15.44
N ARG A 603 -2.57 15.06 14.43
CA ARG A 603 -2.89 15.33 13.03
C ARG A 603 -4.17 14.61 12.66
N LEU A 604 -5.12 15.37 12.11
CA LEU A 604 -6.23 14.87 11.33
C LEU A 604 -5.82 14.82 9.86
N GLN A 605 -6.18 13.75 9.18
CA GLN A 605 -5.89 13.52 7.77
C GLN A 605 -7.19 13.28 7.03
N MET A 606 -7.31 13.91 5.87
CA MET A 606 -8.39 13.61 4.94
C MET A 606 -8.10 12.24 4.33
N ILE A 607 -9.06 11.33 4.40
CA ILE A 607 -9.03 10.05 3.70
C ILE A 607 -10.03 10.13 2.56
N GLY A 608 -9.59 9.74 1.36
CA GLY A 608 -10.32 10.06 0.13
C GLY A 608 -10.29 11.57 -0.16
N GLY A 609 -11.23 12.03 -0.97
CA GLY A 609 -11.40 13.43 -1.38
C GLY A 609 -10.31 13.93 -2.32
N TYR A 610 -10.51 15.15 -2.83
CA TYR A 610 -9.57 15.81 -3.72
C TYR A 610 -8.87 16.98 -3.03
N MET A 611 -7.55 17.02 -3.09
CA MET A 611 -6.76 18.14 -2.57
C MET A 611 -6.91 19.41 -3.45
N PRO A 612 -6.68 20.62 -2.90
CA PRO A 612 -6.42 20.91 -1.48
C PRO A 612 -7.65 20.71 -0.60
N ALA A 613 -7.41 20.40 0.68
CA ALA A 613 -8.44 20.22 1.69
C ALA A 613 -8.29 21.22 2.84
N SER A 614 -9.39 21.56 3.51
CA SER A 614 -9.42 22.46 4.66
C SER A 614 -10.23 21.90 5.81
N PHE A 615 -9.74 22.07 7.03
CA PHE A 615 -10.37 21.60 8.27
C PHE A 615 -10.93 22.78 9.08
N SER A 616 -12.08 22.58 9.71
CA SER A 616 -12.74 23.59 10.54
C SER A 616 -13.55 22.97 11.68
N LEU A 617 -13.79 23.73 12.76
CA LEU A 617 -14.74 23.35 13.81
C LEU A 617 -16.13 23.88 13.45
N THR A 618 -17.13 23.00 13.44
CA THR A 618 -18.52 23.38 13.13
C THR A 618 -19.43 23.37 14.35
N LYS A 619 -19.10 22.60 15.40
CA LYS A 619 -19.84 22.57 16.69
C LYS A 619 -18.91 22.28 17.87
N GLY A 620 -19.29 22.76 19.06
CA GLY A 620 -18.54 22.57 20.30
C GLY A 620 -17.23 23.37 20.36
N ALA A 621 -16.38 23.06 21.32
CA ALA A 621 -15.09 23.72 21.50
C ALA A 621 -14.01 22.70 21.91
N LEU A 622 -12.78 22.97 21.49
CA LEU A 622 -11.60 22.28 22.00
C LEU A 622 -11.37 22.67 23.48
N PRO A 623 -10.67 21.83 24.27
CA PRO A 623 -10.18 22.25 25.58
C PRO A 623 -9.38 23.56 25.48
N PRO A 624 -9.56 24.51 26.41
CA PRO A 624 -8.78 25.74 26.41
C PRO A 624 -7.28 25.47 26.36
N GLY A 625 -6.57 26.19 25.48
CA GLY A 625 -5.16 25.99 25.20
C GLY A 625 -4.85 25.02 24.04
N LEU A 626 -5.88 24.42 23.41
CA LEU A 626 -5.76 23.73 22.12
C LEU A 626 -6.45 24.51 21.00
N GLN A 627 -5.92 24.37 19.79
CA GLN A 627 -6.47 24.95 18.56
C GLN A 627 -6.50 23.90 17.43
N LEU A 628 -7.34 24.12 16.42
CA LEU A 628 -7.35 23.34 15.17
C LEU A 628 -6.91 24.25 14.02
N SER A 629 -5.87 23.85 13.31
CA SER A 629 -5.43 24.53 12.09
C SER A 629 -6.22 24.07 10.85
N GLN A 630 -6.20 24.89 9.79
CA GLN A 630 -6.87 24.56 8.52
C GLN A 630 -6.29 23.34 7.80
N ASP A 631 -5.05 22.94 8.08
CA ASP A 631 -4.43 21.74 7.53
C ASP A 631 -4.68 20.48 8.40
N GLY A 632 -5.51 20.61 9.44
CA GLY A 632 -6.00 19.50 10.25
C GLY A 632 -5.15 19.17 11.48
N LEU A 633 -4.24 20.05 11.93
CA LEU A 633 -3.46 19.82 13.15
C LEU A 633 -4.22 20.36 14.37
N ILE A 634 -4.49 19.48 15.35
CA ILE A 634 -4.89 19.88 16.70
C ILE A 634 -3.62 19.98 17.55
N ASP A 635 -3.26 21.17 18.00
CA ASP A 635 -2.05 21.40 18.79
C ASP A 635 -2.26 22.36 19.97
N GLY A 636 -1.34 22.30 20.94
CA GLY A 636 -1.28 23.19 22.09
C GLY A 636 -1.14 22.47 23.42
N THR A 637 -1.45 23.15 24.52
CA THR A 637 -1.39 22.61 25.88
C THR A 637 -2.72 22.82 26.59
N PRO A 638 -3.49 21.76 26.90
CA PRO A 638 -4.81 21.91 27.49
C PRO A 638 -4.71 22.37 28.95
N LEU A 639 -5.50 23.39 29.30
CA LEU A 639 -5.47 24.04 30.62
C LEU A 639 -6.40 23.39 31.64
N HIS A 640 -7.42 22.66 31.17
CA HIS A 640 -8.43 22.03 32.02
C HIS A 640 -8.59 20.55 31.69
N SER A 641 -8.67 19.74 32.73
CA SER A 641 -9.08 18.34 32.60
C SER A 641 -10.58 18.25 32.29
N GLY A 642 -11.02 17.10 31.80
CA GLY A 642 -12.42 16.86 31.46
C GLY A 642 -12.61 16.12 30.15
N SER A 643 -13.88 15.95 29.76
CA SER A 643 -14.26 15.33 28.49
C SER A 643 -14.85 16.41 27.57
N TRP A 644 -14.18 16.67 26.46
CA TRP A 644 -14.53 17.75 25.53
C TRP A 644 -15.07 17.15 24.24
N SER A 645 -16.30 17.50 23.87
CA SER A 645 -16.94 17.02 22.65
C SER A 645 -17.11 18.15 21.64
N PHE A 646 -16.64 17.93 20.42
CA PHE A 646 -16.66 18.90 19.33
C PHE A 646 -16.80 18.20 17.98
N VAL A 647 -17.20 18.94 16.95
CA VAL A 647 -17.37 18.44 15.58
C VAL A 647 -16.40 19.16 14.67
N VAL A 648 -15.53 18.38 14.02
CA VAL A 648 -14.62 18.87 12.97
C VAL A 648 -15.26 18.57 11.61
N GLN A 649 -15.09 19.47 10.65
CA GLN A 649 -15.43 19.28 9.25
C GLN A 649 -14.16 19.36 8.40
N VAL A 650 -14.00 18.44 7.45
CA VAL A 650 -13.07 18.56 6.33
C VAL A 650 -13.86 18.91 5.07
N LYS A 651 -13.33 19.84 4.27
CA LYS A 651 -13.84 20.21 2.95
C LYS A 651 -12.75 20.05 1.91
N ASP A 652 -13.06 19.35 0.82
CA ASP A 652 -12.13 19.10 -0.27
C ASP A 652 -12.28 20.11 -1.43
N SER A 653 -11.47 19.98 -2.49
CA SER A 653 -11.46 20.92 -3.62
C SER A 653 -12.67 20.83 -4.55
N THR A 654 -13.44 19.74 -4.50
CA THR A 654 -14.73 19.60 -5.21
C THR A 654 -15.89 20.24 -4.45
N GLY A 655 -15.62 20.69 -3.21
CA GLY A 655 -16.64 21.22 -2.31
C GLY A 655 -17.32 20.15 -1.45
N ALA A 656 -16.89 18.89 -1.57
CA ALA A 656 -17.33 17.81 -0.71
C ALA A 656 -16.98 18.10 0.74
N VAL A 657 -17.88 17.76 1.65
CA VAL A 657 -17.65 17.90 3.09
C VAL A 657 -17.84 16.57 3.80
N SER A 658 -17.05 16.35 4.85
CA SER A 658 -17.26 15.27 5.82
C SER A 658 -17.11 15.86 7.22
N SER A 659 -17.95 15.43 8.15
CA SER A 659 -17.94 15.94 9.53
C SER A 659 -17.81 14.79 10.52
N ARG A 660 -17.02 14.97 11.57
CA ARG A 660 -16.79 13.95 12.59
C ARG A 660 -16.88 14.54 13.98
N ARG A 661 -17.67 13.90 14.83
CA ARG A 661 -17.70 14.19 16.26
C ARG A 661 -16.51 13.52 16.92
N TYR A 662 -15.71 14.30 17.63
CA TYR A 662 -14.64 13.80 18.48
C TYR A 662 -14.96 14.03 19.95
N THR A 663 -14.40 13.16 20.78
CA THR A 663 -14.40 13.33 22.24
C THR A 663 -12.96 13.23 22.74
N LEU A 664 -12.40 14.36 23.19
CA LEU A 664 -11.07 14.42 23.77
C LEU A 664 -11.16 14.32 25.30
N LYS A 665 -10.61 13.24 25.86
CA LYS A 665 -10.46 13.07 27.30
C LYS A 665 -9.13 13.66 27.76
N VAL A 666 -9.18 14.75 28.53
CA VAL A 666 -8.03 15.39 29.17
C VAL A 666 -7.95 14.90 30.61
N LYS A 667 -6.89 14.18 30.95
CA LYS A 667 -6.63 13.71 32.32
C LYS A 667 -5.89 14.77 33.14
N GLU A 668 -6.14 14.81 34.45
CA GLU A 668 -5.23 15.48 35.39
C GLU A 668 -3.86 14.79 35.37
N GLU A 669 -2.80 15.56 35.62
CA GLU A 669 -1.55 14.95 36.05
C GLU A 669 -1.72 14.45 37.48
N PRO A 670 -1.26 13.23 37.81
CA PRO A 670 -1.03 12.89 39.21
C PRO A 670 -0.01 13.89 39.73
N SER A 671 -0.37 14.66 40.75
CA SER A 671 0.57 15.54 41.44
C SER A 671 1.68 14.68 42.06
N GLY A 672 2.76 14.47 41.30
CA GLY A 672 3.96 13.83 41.81
C GLY A 672 4.63 14.79 42.78
N CYS A 673 4.76 14.37 44.04
CA CYS A 673 5.49 15.10 45.06
C CYS A 673 6.89 15.45 44.53
N LEU A 674 7.19 16.73 44.41
CA LEU A 674 8.47 17.24 43.92
C LEU A 674 9.56 16.87 44.93
N TYR A 675 10.39 15.87 44.65
CA TYR A 675 11.65 15.70 45.37
C TYR A 675 12.66 16.69 44.78
N MET A 676 12.87 17.82 45.46
CA MET A 676 14.03 18.66 45.17
C MET A 676 15.29 17.97 45.68
N ARG A 677 16.24 17.73 44.78
CA ARG A 677 17.59 17.27 45.13
C ARG A 677 18.42 18.49 45.53
N THR A 678 18.95 18.52 46.74
CA THR A 678 19.92 19.55 47.14
C THR A 678 21.24 19.37 46.37
N PRO A 679 22.01 20.45 46.11
CA PRO A 679 23.21 20.43 45.26
C PRO A 679 24.38 19.60 45.76
N ASP A 680 24.32 19.03 46.96
CA ASP A 680 25.41 18.34 47.65
C ASP A 680 25.28 16.82 47.70
N GLY A 681 24.22 16.24 47.11
CA GLY A 681 24.17 14.80 46.84
C GLY A 681 23.98 13.89 48.06
N THR A 682 23.69 14.43 49.25
CA THR A 682 23.37 13.66 50.46
C THR A 682 21.97 14.01 50.98
N GLY A 683 20.97 13.23 50.56
CA GLY A 683 19.59 13.46 51.01
C GLY A 683 18.59 12.39 50.59
N LEU A 684 18.86 11.12 50.90
CA LEU A 684 17.76 10.23 51.31
C LEU A 684 17.70 10.30 52.84
N TRP A 685 16.47 10.25 53.38
CA TRP A 685 16.08 10.38 54.80
C TRP A 685 15.64 11.78 55.25
N ALA A 686 14.43 12.19 54.87
CA ALA A 686 13.51 12.90 55.77
C ALA A 686 12.14 13.12 55.10
N LEU A 687 11.22 12.17 55.27
CA LEU A 687 9.80 12.43 55.54
C LEU A 687 9.10 11.09 55.84
N ALA A 688 9.61 10.42 56.88
CA ALA A 688 8.89 9.40 57.60
C ALA A 688 9.10 9.67 59.11
N PHE A 689 8.70 10.85 59.58
CA PHE A 689 8.56 11.12 61.01
C PHE A 689 7.56 12.26 61.26
N LEU A 690 6.28 11.92 61.17
CA LEU A 690 5.25 12.62 61.94
C LEU A 690 4.19 11.63 62.42
N PHE A 691 4.59 10.51 63.05
CA PHE A 691 3.66 9.69 63.85
C PHE A 691 4.31 8.70 64.84
N VAL A 692 5.43 9.03 65.51
CA VAL A 692 5.83 8.30 66.75
C VAL A 692 6.58 9.25 67.68
N LEU A 693 5.86 10.18 68.31
CA LEU A 693 6.32 10.88 69.51
C LEU A 693 5.18 11.06 70.53
N LEU A 694 4.34 10.04 70.66
CA LEU A 694 3.49 9.84 71.83
C LEU A 694 3.50 8.35 72.19
N LEU A 695 3.93 8.09 73.43
CA LEU A 695 3.76 6.85 74.21
C LEU A 695 4.86 5.79 74.12
N VAL A 696 6.06 6.13 74.64
CA VAL A 696 6.78 5.18 75.52
C VAL A 696 6.60 5.66 76.96
N ARG A 697 5.68 5.00 77.68
CA ARG A 697 5.51 5.14 79.12
C ARG A 697 6.75 4.62 79.85
N ARG A 698 7.34 5.45 80.72
CA ARG A 698 7.79 5.00 82.05
C ARG A 698 7.38 6.05 83.09
N ARG A 699 6.23 5.85 83.74
CA ARG A 699 6.01 6.37 85.10
C ARG A 699 6.44 5.28 86.08
N ARG A 700 7.26 5.65 87.06
CA ARG A 700 7.50 4.85 88.27
C ARG A 700 6.32 5.03 89.25
N CYS A 701 5.92 3.90 89.86
CA CYS A 701 5.29 3.64 91.15
C CYS A 701 4.22 4.59 91.73
N CYS A 702 2.99 4.09 91.93
CA CYS A 702 2.51 3.56 93.22
C CYS A 702 0.99 3.25 93.21
N SER A 703 0.66 2.10 93.81
CA SER A 703 -0.56 1.68 94.53
C SER A 703 -1.99 1.81 93.96
N SER A 704 -2.67 0.67 94.15
CA SER A 704 -4.05 0.44 94.61
C SER A 704 -5.22 0.42 93.62
N THR A 705 -5.72 -0.82 93.45
CA THR A 705 -7.11 -1.31 93.55
C THR A 705 -8.16 -1.06 92.45
N ALA A 706 -8.85 -2.18 92.17
CA ALA A 706 -10.27 -2.35 91.77
C ALA A 706 -10.61 -2.03 90.29
N SER A 707 -10.86 -3.05 89.46
CA SER A 707 -12.09 -3.86 89.26
C SER A 707 -13.00 -3.26 88.17
N ILE A 708 -13.13 -3.92 87.01
CA ILE A 708 -14.26 -4.79 86.58
C ILE A 708 -15.35 -4.01 85.83
N THR A 709 -15.71 -4.58 84.64
CA THR A 709 -16.93 -4.39 83.82
C THR A 709 -17.19 -3.02 83.19
N THR A 710 -17.67 -2.89 81.95
CA THR A 710 -18.38 -3.82 81.05
C THR A 710 -18.10 -3.39 79.62
#